data_AF-A0A6N8J9V2-F1
#
_entry.id   AF-A0A6N8J9V2-F1
#
_cell.length_a   1.000
_cell.length_b   1.000
_cell.length_c   1.000
_cell.angle_alpha   90.00
_cell.angle_beta   90.00
_cell.angle_gamma   90.00
#
_symmetry.space_group_name_H-M   'P 1'
#
loop_
_entity.id
_entity.type
_entity.pdbx_description
1 polymer ?
#
loop_
_entity_poly.entity_id
_entity_poly.type
_entity_poly.pdbx_seq_one_letter_code
_entity_poly.pdbx_strand_id
1 'polypeptide(L)'
;MKKILYPLLVCGLFACSKKDTQTPQTIEPVAVTEVSAYMAGVDSLSEFETAFKKIAISTADASGGLTIFAPGNETIGGYDIGAKTMGKDLPDSIIKSHIVKGVFKAADLTDGKQLTTLSGKIFIVKVVDGKIYINGVLITVKDGKAGSQVVHCIAKMLTTSPGGTDVTVYDATKWSETNRSGQLLAGATVNLYLTREEYQSNTPSFTALTNNDGVAHFTGLPVATYFVVVKKEALSNIWPDADGNTYVSTDSLFQTKTEATSGMPLQYGYTAGDFRFADLNMDGVVNSNDKGITPPRTIIVNEGEISAQKILIGYPKNSSMKLFTTVADAQTSLNSVITQVGVMHKSLVMLDGIMSDDADCTDFSDWCAYDQFTFTAADSRISDIWVSEYASINTLNRIILSLPTMTGDTTSIAAQARGLRAFTYLELATYFGGLPIYSGMTAPADISRTSLRDTYEFIVNELGIAYATLPVTASVHILTQSAARTLMARALVANSNYSQARTYANEVINSGHYSLVDSTQIFADASSAEIVWDLSGSYPAGFNQYFYNRSFCPVARTSELYLMVAEGEILIGSLSPAAQKITLVRNRSGMPAMSMTNADEAQAALIDTYQREFRREGFRFANLVRWGLAAQVLTSKGYTSHNSLLPIPMNVILNSPNMVQNPGY
;
A
#
# COMPACT_ATOMS: atom_id res chain seq x y z
N MET A 1 67.16 7.77 50.89
CA MET A 1 67.76 8.74 51.84
C MET A 1 69.23 8.95 51.50
N LYS A 2 69.65 10.21 51.38
CA LYS A 2 71.04 10.77 51.41
C LYS A 2 71.99 10.33 50.27
N LYS A 3 72.19 11.19 49.27
CA LYS A 3 73.16 12.33 49.16
C LYS A 3 74.54 11.84 48.68
N ILE A 4 74.87 12.08 47.40
CA ILE A 4 75.61 13.24 46.86
C ILE A 4 77.10 13.22 47.28
N LEU A 5 77.95 12.88 46.30
CA LEU A 5 79.39 13.12 46.17
C LEU A 5 79.58 13.92 44.86
N TYR A 6 80.54 14.78 44.57
CA TYR A 6 81.40 15.76 45.25
C TYR A 6 81.92 16.67 44.09
N PRO A 7 82.29 17.95 44.30
CA PRO A 7 82.50 18.96 43.26
C PRO A 7 83.99 19.31 43.03
N LEU A 8 84.23 20.41 42.30
CA LEU A 8 85.48 21.12 41.91
C LEU A 8 86.03 20.75 40.52
N LEU A 9 86.46 21.67 39.66
CA LEU A 9 86.67 23.13 39.69
C LEU A 9 86.93 23.55 38.23
N VAL A 10 86.53 24.75 37.80
CA VAL A 10 87.41 25.76 37.16
C VAL A 10 86.55 26.97 36.79
N CYS A 11 86.99 28.10 37.35
CA CYS A 11 86.46 29.44 37.23
C CYS A 11 87.01 30.08 35.93
N GLY A 12 86.21 30.91 35.26
CA GLY A 12 86.68 31.68 34.11
C GLY A 12 85.59 32.41 33.35
N LEU A 13 84.97 33.41 33.97
CA LEU A 13 84.22 34.45 33.25
C LEU A 13 85.23 35.44 32.65
N PHE A 14 85.35 35.47 31.32
CA PHE A 14 85.61 36.71 30.57
C PHE A 14 84.93 36.63 29.20
N ALA A 15 84.28 37.73 28.85
CA ALA A 15 83.34 37.89 27.76
C ALA A 15 84.00 38.25 26.41
N CYS A 16 83.13 38.24 25.37
CA CYS A 16 83.27 38.73 23.98
C CYS A 16 83.90 37.73 22.97
N SER A 17 83.28 37.42 21.83
CA SER A 17 82.41 38.21 20.95
C SER A 17 81.31 37.38 20.27
N LYS A 18 80.19 38.04 19.98
CA LYS A 18 79.06 37.50 19.22
C LYS A 18 79.49 37.12 17.80
N LYS A 19 79.25 35.86 17.41
CA LYS A 19 78.86 35.53 16.03
C LYS A 19 77.34 35.39 16.03
N ASP A 20 76.67 36.28 15.32
CA ASP A 20 75.26 36.14 15.01
C ASP A 20 75.07 34.89 14.13
N THR A 21 74.60 33.80 14.73
CA THR A 21 73.88 32.75 14.01
C THR A 21 72.40 33.14 13.99
N GLN A 22 71.95 33.67 12.87
CA GLN A 22 70.53 33.72 12.54
C GLN A 22 69.99 32.28 12.50
N THR A 23 68.99 32.00 13.33
CA THR A 23 68.11 30.83 13.20
C THR A 23 67.40 30.89 11.84
N PRO A 24 67.30 29.79 11.06
CA PRO A 24 66.57 29.80 9.80
C PRO A 24 65.10 30.18 10.05
N GLN A 25 64.64 31.27 9.43
CA GLN A 25 63.21 31.59 9.40
C GLN A 25 62.51 30.52 8.56
N THR A 26 61.58 29.77 9.15
CA THR A 26 60.61 28.96 8.41
C THR A 26 59.82 29.88 7.48
N ILE A 27 60.07 29.80 6.18
CA ILE A 27 59.30 30.52 5.17
C ILE A 27 57.90 29.90 5.13
N GLU A 28 56.89 30.69 5.48
CA GLU A 28 55.48 30.27 5.40
C GLU A 28 55.11 29.98 3.94
N PRO A 29 54.41 28.87 3.62
CA PRO A 29 54.08 28.55 2.25
C PRO A 29 53.20 29.63 1.61
N VAL A 30 53.48 30.02 0.36
CA VAL A 30 52.74 31.05 -0.40
C VAL A 30 51.23 30.79 -0.39
N ALA A 31 50.81 29.53 -0.49
CA ALA A 31 49.40 29.13 -0.44
C ALA A 31 48.70 29.56 0.86
N VAL A 32 49.38 29.51 2.01
CA VAL A 32 48.84 29.92 3.31
C VAL A 32 48.63 31.43 3.34
N THR A 33 49.60 32.20 2.82
CA THR A 33 49.52 33.65 2.71
C THR A 33 48.38 34.09 1.77
N GLU A 34 48.21 33.43 0.62
CA GLU A 34 47.12 33.71 -0.34
C GLU A 34 45.74 33.48 0.28
N VAL A 35 45.57 32.39 1.02
CA VAL A 35 44.32 31.99 1.67
C VAL A 35 43.98 32.91 2.83
N SER A 36 44.95 33.25 3.67
CA SER A 36 44.78 34.22 4.75
C SER A 36 44.39 35.59 4.22
N ALA A 37 45.05 36.07 3.15
CA ALA A 37 44.72 37.36 2.54
C ALA A 37 43.28 37.39 1.97
N TYR A 38 42.84 36.30 1.33
CA TYR A 38 41.46 36.19 0.83
C TYR A 38 40.43 36.23 1.97
N MET A 39 40.59 35.37 2.99
CA MET A 39 39.63 35.31 4.10
C MET A 39 39.60 36.61 4.92
N ALA A 40 40.73 37.32 5.03
CA ALA A 40 40.79 38.64 5.67
C ALA A 40 40.01 39.72 4.90
N GLY A 41 39.79 39.55 3.60
CA GLY A 41 38.98 40.42 2.76
C GLY A 41 37.48 40.08 2.74
N VAL A 42 37.07 39.04 3.47
CA VAL A 42 35.66 38.60 3.57
C VAL A 42 35.23 38.69 5.03
N ASP A 43 34.44 39.72 5.36
CA ASP A 43 34.06 40.04 6.75
C ASP A 43 33.46 38.85 7.51
N SER A 44 32.68 38.00 6.84
CA SER A 44 32.05 36.82 7.44
C SER A 44 33.03 35.69 7.78
N LEU A 45 34.30 35.75 7.38
CA LEU A 45 35.30 34.71 7.60
C LEU A 45 36.43 35.13 8.56
N SER A 46 36.39 36.34 9.11
CA SER A 46 37.48 36.89 9.93
C SER A 46 37.86 36.04 11.15
N GLU A 47 36.88 35.35 11.76
CA GLU A 47 37.14 34.46 12.89
C GLU A 47 37.83 33.17 12.46
N PHE A 48 37.42 32.59 11.33
CA PHE A 48 38.07 31.41 10.79
C PHE A 48 39.49 31.72 10.30
N GLU A 49 39.69 32.90 9.74
CA GLU A 49 40.99 33.43 9.34
C GLU A 49 41.97 33.50 10.54
N THR A 50 41.47 34.03 11.67
CA THR A 50 42.22 34.10 12.92
C THR A 50 42.61 32.71 13.42
N ALA A 51 41.74 31.72 13.25
CA ALA A 51 42.02 30.33 13.59
C ALA A 51 43.06 29.71 12.65
N PHE A 52 42.87 29.90 11.34
CA PHE A 52 43.72 29.36 10.28
C PHE A 52 45.19 29.78 10.43
N LYS A 53 45.46 31.04 10.81
CA LYS A 53 46.83 31.55 11.07
C LYS A 53 47.58 30.83 12.18
N LYS A 54 46.91 30.09 13.06
CA LYS A 54 47.56 29.42 14.21
C LYS A 54 48.22 28.12 13.82
N ILE A 55 47.69 27.43 12.83
CA ILE A 55 48.16 26.10 12.48
C ILE A 55 49.38 26.19 11.56
N ALA A 56 50.37 25.35 11.84
CA ALA A 56 51.47 25.14 10.91
C ALA A 56 51.00 24.20 9.78
N ILE A 57 51.09 24.67 8.54
CA ILE A 57 50.90 23.87 7.33
C ILE A 57 52.26 23.71 6.66
N SER A 58 52.70 22.48 6.41
CA SER A 58 54.01 22.23 5.83
C SER A 58 54.05 22.63 4.34
N THR A 59 55.24 22.94 3.83
CA THR A 59 55.45 23.17 2.39
C THR A 59 55.08 21.94 1.55
N ALA A 60 55.22 20.73 2.10
CA ALA A 60 54.82 19.49 1.45
C ALA A 60 53.28 19.34 1.35
N ASP A 61 52.55 19.77 2.37
CA ASP A 61 51.08 19.75 2.38
C ASP A 61 50.51 20.80 1.41
N ALA A 62 51.14 21.97 1.33
CA ALA A 62 50.75 23.07 0.45
C ALA A 62 51.24 22.95 -1.01
N SER A 63 52.15 22.00 -1.31
CA SER A 63 52.85 21.91 -2.60
C SER A 63 51.95 21.73 -3.84
N GLY A 64 50.75 21.16 -3.67
CA GLY A 64 49.75 20.97 -4.73
C GLY A 64 48.60 21.99 -4.70
N GLY A 65 48.75 23.04 -3.89
CA GLY A 65 47.69 23.95 -3.51
C GLY A 65 46.77 23.39 -2.42
N LEU A 66 45.83 24.22 -1.98
CA LEU A 66 44.90 23.96 -0.89
C LEU A 66 43.46 24.29 -1.31
N THR A 67 42.53 23.50 -0.81
CA THR A 67 41.10 23.80 -0.81
C THR A 67 40.63 23.95 0.62
N ILE A 68 40.01 25.08 0.93
CA ILE A 68 39.55 25.42 2.27
C ILE A 68 38.04 25.49 2.25
N PHE A 69 37.40 24.79 3.17
CA PHE A 69 35.97 24.90 3.43
C PHE A 69 35.79 25.80 4.65
N ALA A 70 35.55 27.10 4.46
CA ALA A 70 35.57 28.09 5.52
C ALA A 70 34.16 28.36 6.10
N PRO A 71 33.93 28.10 7.40
CA PRO A 71 32.68 28.45 8.07
C PRO A 71 32.61 29.95 8.41
N GLY A 72 31.40 30.50 8.46
CA GLY A 72 31.16 31.89 8.83
C GLY A 72 31.34 32.17 10.32
N ASN A 73 31.56 33.45 10.67
CA ASN A 73 31.71 33.91 12.06
C ASN A 73 30.53 33.48 12.95
N GLU A 74 29.29 33.55 12.45
CA GLU A 74 28.09 33.12 13.17
C GLU A 74 28.11 31.63 13.53
N THR A 75 28.76 30.83 12.68
CA THR A 75 28.90 29.39 12.87
C THR A 75 29.97 29.08 13.93
N ILE A 76 31.07 29.83 13.93
CA ILE A 76 32.17 29.68 14.89
C ILE A 76 31.70 30.11 16.29
N GLY A 77 30.98 31.23 16.40
CA GLY A 77 30.42 31.71 17.65
C GLY A 77 29.40 30.75 18.30
N GLY A 78 28.74 29.90 17.50
CA GLY A 78 27.77 28.91 17.99
C GLY A 78 28.37 27.57 18.47
N TYR A 79 29.63 27.26 18.14
CA TYR A 79 30.31 26.02 18.54
C TYR A 79 30.70 26.00 20.03
N ASP A 80 30.73 27.16 20.70
CA ASP A 80 31.29 27.32 22.05
C ASP A 80 30.26 27.90 23.02
N ILE A 81 29.47 27.05 23.68
CA ILE A 81 28.70 27.48 24.86
C ILE A 81 29.69 27.60 26.03
N GLY A 82 30.44 28.70 26.11
CA GLY A 82 31.20 29.04 27.31
C GLY A 82 32.50 29.85 27.17
N ALA A 83 33.21 29.84 26.04
CA ALA A 83 34.46 30.60 25.92
C ALA A 83 34.27 31.93 25.16
N LYS A 84 34.63 33.04 25.81
CA LYS A 84 34.45 34.44 25.34
C LYS A 84 35.42 34.89 24.24
N THR A 85 35.77 34.04 23.28
CA THR A 85 37.04 34.24 22.57
C THR A 85 37.11 33.84 21.08
N MET A 86 35.97 33.56 20.44
CA MET A 86 35.71 33.61 18.97
C MET A 86 36.92 33.36 18.03
N GLY A 87 37.00 32.15 17.47
CA GLY A 87 38.04 31.71 16.51
C GLY A 87 39.42 31.42 17.13
N LYS A 88 39.75 32.07 18.26
CA LYS A 88 41.12 32.00 18.80
C LYS A 88 41.44 30.71 19.57
N ASP A 89 40.44 29.94 19.96
CA ASP A 89 40.61 28.73 20.78
C ASP A 89 40.22 27.44 20.03
N LEU A 90 39.97 27.53 18.71
CA LEU A 90 39.68 26.34 17.89
C LEU A 90 40.87 25.37 17.90
N PRO A 91 40.66 24.07 18.19
CA PRO A 91 41.73 23.08 18.17
C PRO A 91 42.34 22.91 16.77
N ASP A 92 43.65 22.71 16.69
CA ASP A 92 44.39 22.44 15.44
C ASP A 92 43.75 21.35 14.59
N SER A 93 43.22 20.29 15.22
CA SER A 93 42.58 19.16 14.55
C SER A 93 41.27 19.54 13.86
N ILE A 94 40.54 20.52 14.40
CA ILE A 94 39.30 21.08 13.82
C ILE A 94 39.67 22.06 12.71
N ILE A 95 40.70 22.88 12.88
CA ILE A 95 41.11 23.79 11.79
C ILE A 95 41.61 22.96 10.59
N LYS A 96 42.40 21.90 10.85
CA LYS A 96 42.91 20.98 9.83
C LYS A 96 41.84 20.11 9.16
N SER A 97 40.68 19.91 9.78
CA SER A 97 39.58 19.18 9.12
C SER A 97 38.94 20.00 7.99
N HIS A 98 39.09 21.31 7.98
CA HIS A 98 38.52 22.17 6.94
C HIS A 98 39.43 22.36 5.73
N ILE A 99 40.60 21.70 5.70
CA ILE A 99 41.64 21.94 4.72
C ILE A 99 41.95 20.63 4.00
N VAL A 100 41.91 20.67 2.67
CA VAL A 100 42.23 19.54 1.79
C VAL A 100 43.42 19.91 0.92
N LYS A 101 44.33 18.95 0.74
CA LYS A 101 45.47 19.10 -0.18
C LYS A 101 44.99 19.00 -1.63
N GLY A 102 45.40 19.97 -2.46
CA GLY A 102 44.96 20.11 -3.84
C GLY A 102 43.94 21.23 -4.02
N VAL A 103 43.75 21.67 -5.26
CA VAL A 103 42.79 22.72 -5.63
C VAL A 103 41.56 22.07 -6.27
N PHE A 104 40.43 22.10 -5.58
CA PHE A 104 39.16 21.53 -6.03
C PHE A 104 38.12 22.64 -6.14
N LYS A 105 37.77 23.00 -7.37
CA LYS A 105 36.65 23.90 -7.66
C LYS A 105 35.33 23.16 -7.50
N ALA A 106 34.23 23.88 -7.47
CA ALA A 106 32.89 23.29 -7.37
C ALA A 106 32.61 22.27 -8.48
N ALA A 107 33.14 22.50 -9.69
CA ALA A 107 33.05 21.54 -10.80
C ALA A 107 33.80 20.22 -10.53
N ASP A 108 34.82 20.25 -9.69
CA ASP A 108 35.61 19.08 -9.31
C ASP A 108 34.98 18.31 -8.13
N LEU A 109 33.99 18.88 -7.45
CA LEU A 109 33.29 18.29 -6.31
C LEU A 109 32.07 17.49 -6.79
N THR A 110 32.34 16.39 -7.48
CA THR A 110 31.32 15.46 -8.00
C THR A 110 30.75 14.57 -6.91
N ASP A 111 29.51 14.10 -7.08
CA ASP A 111 28.83 13.22 -6.13
C ASP A 111 29.66 11.95 -5.82
N GLY A 112 29.69 11.55 -4.54
CA GLY A 112 30.46 10.41 -4.04
C GLY A 112 31.98 10.62 -3.94
N LYS A 113 32.52 11.77 -4.40
CA LYS A 113 33.97 12.04 -4.35
C LYS A 113 34.46 12.07 -2.91
N GLN A 114 35.60 11.41 -2.66
CA GLN A 114 36.25 11.40 -1.36
C GLN A 114 37.41 12.40 -1.33
N LEU A 115 37.48 13.20 -0.27
CA LEU A 115 38.53 14.18 -0.02
C LEU A 115 39.20 13.89 1.32
N THR A 116 40.53 13.76 1.33
CA THR A 116 41.29 13.60 2.57
C THR A 116 41.76 14.96 3.08
N THR A 117 41.33 15.31 4.28
CA THR A 117 41.70 16.55 4.96
C THR A 117 43.10 16.46 5.58
N LEU A 118 43.70 17.61 5.93
CA LEU A 118 44.98 17.65 6.64
C LEU A 118 44.91 17.05 8.06
N SER A 119 43.72 16.86 8.61
CA SER A 119 43.51 16.09 9.84
C SER A 119 43.58 14.57 9.63
N GLY A 120 43.72 14.10 8.39
CA GLY A 120 43.69 12.68 7.99
C GLY A 120 42.29 12.12 7.77
N LYS A 121 41.24 12.94 7.97
CA LYS A 121 39.83 12.51 7.83
C LYS A 121 39.36 12.56 6.39
N ILE A 122 38.55 11.58 6.01
CA ILE A 122 37.95 11.49 4.68
C ILE A 122 36.56 12.11 4.73
N PHE A 123 36.30 13.05 3.83
CA PHE A 123 34.98 13.62 3.60
C PHE A 123 34.41 13.15 2.28
N ILE A 124 33.11 12.89 2.28
CA ILE A 124 32.36 12.51 1.09
C ILE A 124 31.60 13.74 0.59
N VAL A 125 31.77 14.03 -0.69
CA VAL A 125 30.99 15.02 -1.42
C VAL A 125 29.64 14.40 -1.76
N LYS A 126 28.55 15.11 -1.44
CA LYS A 126 27.21 14.79 -1.97
C LYS A 126 26.68 15.96 -2.80
N VAL A 127 26.17 15.70 -4.00
CA VAL A 127 25.56 16.71 -4.87
C VAL A 127 24.08 16.43 -5.00
N VAL A 128 23.23 17.35 -4.54
CA VAL A 128 21.77 17.23 -4.59
C VAL A 128 21.19 18.53 -5.15
N ASP A 129 20.41 18.46 -6.24
CA ASP A 129 19.79 19.61 -6.90
C ASP A 129 20.77 20.77 -7.20
N GLY A 130 21.99 20.43 -7.64
CA GLY A 130 23.05 21.41 -7.91
C GLY A 130 23.68 22.06 -6.66
N LYS A 131 23.24 21.71 -5.45
CA LYS A 131 23.87 22.06 -4.18
C LYS A 131 24.92 21.01 -3.81
N ILE A 132 26.03 21.47 -3.25
CA ILE A 132 27.17 20.62 -2.92
C ILE A 132 27.29 20.58 -1.40
N TYR A 133 27.36 19.38 -0.85
CA TYR A 133 27.50 19.10 0.57
C TYR A 133 28.82 18.38 0.79
N ILE A 134 29.56 18.79 1.81
CA ILE A 134 30.75 18.09 2.29
C ILE A 134 30.41 17.52 3.65
N ASN A 135 30.35 16.19 3.74
CA ASN A 135 30.00 15.50 4.98
C ASN A 135 28.67 16.00 5.61
N GLY A 136 27.67 16.32 4.77
CA GLY A 136 26.37 16.85 5.19
C GLY A 136 26.30 18.37 5.36
N VAL A 137 27.44 19.08 5.29
CA VAL A 137 27.47 20.55 5.41
C VAL A 137 27.40 21.20 4.03
N LEU A 138 26.40 22.06 3.83
CA LEU A 138 26.19 22.81 2.59
C LEU A 138 27.33 23.80 2.31
N ILE A 139 27.84 23.80 1.08
CA ILE A 139 28.65 24.90 0.55
C ILE A 139 27.72 26.05 0.14
N THR A 140 27.83 27.18 0.84
CA THR A 140 27.02 28.39 0.65
C THR A 140 27.59 29.33 -0.39
N VAL A 141 28.92 29.40 -0.51
CA VAL A 141 29.63 30.16 -1.55
C VAL A 141 30.70 29.28 -2.16
N LYS A 142 30.68 29.17 -3.49
CA LYS A 142 31.56 28.30 -4.26
C LYS A 142 32.70 29.11 -4.88
N ASP A 143 33.86 28.48 -5.00
CA ASP A 143 34.98 28.95 -5.83
C ASP A 143 35.56 30.33 -5.46
N GLY A 144 35.65 30.63 -4.15
CA GLY A 144 36.38 31.79 -3.66
C GLY A 144 37.85 31.75 -4.07
N LYS A 145 38.31 32.78 -4.79
CA LYS A 145 39.63 32.78 -5.42
C LYS A 145 40.69 33.38 -4.50
N ALA A 146 41.44 32.53 -3.82
CA ALA A 146 42.57 32.90 -2.98
C ALA A 146 43.90 32.66 -3.73
N GLY A 147 44.24 33.56 -4.65
CA GLY A 147 45.42 33.37 -5.51
C GLY A 147 45.28 32.15 -6.40
N SER A 148 46.13 31.15 -6.18
CA SER A 148 46.06 29.83 -6.84
C SER A 148 45.27 28.77 -6.05
N GLN A 149 44.76 29.13 -4.86
CA GLN A 149 43.97 28.27 -3.98
C GLN A 149 42.46 28.52 -4.14
N VAL A 150 41.64 27.64 -3.57
CA VAL A 150 40.18 27.79 -3.55
C VAL A 150 39.64 27.77 -2.12
N VAL A 151 38.75 28.72 -1.82
CA VAL A 151 38.00 28.80 -0.57
C VAL A 151 36.51 28.67 -0.87
N HIS A 152 35.86 27.65 -0.32
CA HIS A 152 34.40 27.47 -0.35
C HIS A 152 33.83 27.86 1.01
N CYS A 153 32.82 28.74 1.07
CA CYS A 153 32.16 29.03 2.33
C CYS A 153 31.14 27.93 2.65
N ILE A 154 31.04 27.54 3.92
CA ILE A 154 30.16 26.46 4.37
C ILE A 154 29.20 26.90 5.47
N ALA A 155 28.04 26.25 5.54
CA ALA A 155 26.96 26.62 6.45
C ALA A 155 27.19 26.24 7.93
N LYS A 156 28.12 25.31 8.20
CA LYS A 156 28.44 24.79 9.55
C LYS A 156 29.94 24.44 9.65
N MET A 157 30.50 24.30 10.85
CA MET A 157 31.85 23.77 11.02
C MET A 157 31.91 22.32 10.49
N LEU A 158 32.94 21.99 9.71
CA LEU A 158 33.36 20.62 9.40
C LEU A 158 34.05 20.02 10.60
N THR A 159 33.24 19.35 11.38
CA THR A 159 33.61 18.61 12.56
C THR A 159 33.61 17.13 12.25
N THR A 160 34.05 16.32 13.22
CA THR A 160 34.74 15.07 12.90
C THR A 160 34.20 13.82 13.55
N SER A 161 33.07 13.92 14.23
CA SER A 161 32.39 12.74 14.73
C SER A 161 31.18 12.47 13.83
N PRO A 162 31.23 11.43 12.98
CA PRO A 162 30.04 11.04 12.27
C PRO A 162 28.93 10.72 13.28
N GLY A 163 27.70 11.04 12.91
CA GLY A 163 26.55 10.75 13.74
C GLY A 163 26.11 9.29 13.61
N GLY A 164 25.05 8.96 14.32
CA GLY A 164 24.41 7.67 14.23
C GLY A 164 22.95 7.73 14.65
N THR A 165 22.26 6.62 14.40
CA THR A 165 20.96 6.38 14.98
C THR A 165 20.78 4.91 15.27
N ASP A 166 20.25 4.62 16.44
CA ASP A 166 19.71 3.30 16.77
C ASP A 166 18.21 3.34 16.52
N VAL A 167 17.71 2.43 15.69
CA VAL A 167 16.29 2.31 15.37
C VAL A 167 15.76 1.04 16.01
N THR A 168 15.04 1.20 17.11
CA THR A 168 14.33 0.11 17.81
C THR A 168 12.95 -0.08 17.17
N VAL A 169 12.71 -1.27 16.63
CA VAL A 169 11.49 -1.61 15.91
C VAL A 169 10.61 -2.52 16.76
N TYR A 170 9.32 -2.18 16.81
CA TYR A 170 8.30 -3.00 17.44
C TYR A 170 7.28 -3.50 16.42
N ASP A 171 6.92 -4.78 16.51
CA ASP A 171 5.74 -5.37 15.88
C ASP A 171 4.49 -4.95 16.65
N ALA A 172 3.81 -3.92 16.13
CA ALA A 172 2.60 -3.36 16.71
C ALA A 172 1.42 -4.36 16.70
N THR A 173 1.46 -5.40 15.87
CA THR A 173 0.38 -6.42 15.84
C THR A 173 0.33 -7.23 17.14
N LYS A 174 1.44 -7.27 17.90
CA LYS A 174 1.56 -7.92 19.21
C LYS A 174 1.18 -7.00 20.39
N TRP A 175 0.48 -5.90 20.13
CA TRP A 175 -0.02 -5.01 21.17
C TRP A 175 -0.93 -5.73 22.18
N SER A 176 -0.74 -5.41 23.46
CA SER A 176 -1.63 -5.71 24.57
C SER A 176 -1.58 -4.58 25.60
N GLU A 177 -2.49 -4.58 26.59
CA GLU A 177 -2.52 -3.57 27.65
C GLU A 177 -1.20 -3.50 28.47
N THR A 178 -0.55 -4.63 28.65
CA THR A 178 0.76 -4.76 29.31
C THR A 178 1.93 -4.55 28.35
N ASN A 179 1.68 -4.60 27.03
CA ASN A 179 2.67 -4.43 25.98
C ASN A 179 2.24 -3.34 24.97
N ARG A 180 2.24 -2.09 25.43
CA ARG A 180 1.63 -0.93 24.76
C ARG A 180 2.23 -0.53 23.41
N SER A 181 3.41 -1.06 23.08
CA SER A 181 4.10 -0.83 21.79
C SER A 181 4.09 -2.05 20.90
N GLY A 182 3.56 -3.19 21.37
CA GLY A 182 3.80 -4.48 20.76
C GLY A 182 5.20 -5.02 21.08
N GLN A 183 5.67 -6.01 20.34
CA GLN A 183 6.87 -6.78 20.70
C GLN A 183 8.09 -6.29 19.94
N LEU A 184 9.28 -6.28 20.57
CA LEU A 184 10.53 -6.01 19.86
C LEU A 184 10.70 -6.98 18.68
N LEU A 185 11.08 -6.43 17.52
CA LEU A 185 11.06 -7.17 16.26
C LEU A 185 12.44 -7.28 15.64
N ALA A 186 13.02 -8.48 15.72
CA ALA A 186 14.26 -8.85 15.04
C ALA A 186 14.05 -9.10 13.53
N GLY A 187 15.07 -8.87 12.72
CA GLY A 187 15.07 -9.13 11.27
C GLY A 187 14.18 -8.20 10.44
N ALA A 188 13.74 -7.07 10.98
CA ALA A 188 13.09 -6.01 10.21
C ALA A 188 14.15 -5.23 9.42
N THR A 189 13.86 -4.88 8.18
CA THR A 189 14.72 -4.06 7.34
C THR A 189 14.41 -2.59 7.58
N VAL A 190 15.42 -1.83 8.01
CA VAL A 190 15.37 -0.38 8.21
C VAL A 190 16.13 0.29 7.08
N ASN A 191 15.43 1.08 6.27
CA ASN A 191 15.96 1.82 5.13
C ASN A 191 15.96 3.32 5.43
N LEU A 192 17.12 3.97 5.25
CA LEU A 192 17.29 5.41 5.34
C LEU A 192 17.52 5.99 3.94
N TYR A 193 16.69 6.94 3.53
CA TYR A 193 16.78 7.65 2.26
C TYR A 193 17.13 9.12 2.52
N LEU A 194 18.06 9.68 1.76
CA LEU A 194 18.46 11.09 1.87
C LEU A 194 17.56 12.01 1.06
N THR A 195 16.93 11.50 -0.01
CA THR A 195 16.07 12.28 -0.89
C THR A 195 14.74 11.57 -1.13
N ARG A 196 13.75 12.32 -1.64
CA ARG A 196 12.48 11.75 -2.08
C ARG A 196 12.63 10.89 -3.33
N GLU A 197 13.54 11.27 -4.22
CA GLU A 197 13.84 10.49 -5.42
C GLU A 197 14.35 9.10 -5.04
N GLU A 198 15.32 9.01 -4.12
CA GLU A 198 15.83 7.75 -3.59
C GLU A 198 14.72 6.87 -3.01
N TYR A 199 13.74 7.47 -2.33
CA TYR A 199 12.57 6.75 -1.84
C TYR A 199 11.66 6.25 -2.97
N GLN A 200 11.35 7.10 -3.94
CA GLN A 200 10.48 6.76 -5.08
C GLN A 200 11.08 5.64 -5.94
N SER A 201 12.40 5.62 -6.13
CA SER A 201 13.11 4.55 -6.82
C SER A 201 13.41 3.34 -5.92
N ASN A 202 13.03 3.37 -4.64
CA ASN A 202 13.33 2.35 -3.64
C ASN A 202 14.84 2.00 -3.57
N THR A 203 15.70 3.02 -3.65
CA THR A 203 17.15 2.91 -3.56
C THR A 203 17.66 3.58 -2.28
N PRO A 204 17.66 2.88 -1.13
CA PRO A 204 18.08 3.47 0.14
C PRO A 204 19.56 3.84 0.16
N SER A 205 19.88 4.98 0.77
CA SER A 205 21.27 5.39 1.05
C SER A 205 21.94 4.48 2.08
N PHE A 206 21.17 4.01 3.08
CA PHE A 206 21.65 3.09 4.10
C PHE A 206 20.56 2.07 4.47
N THR A 207 20.97 0.82 4.67
CA THR A 207 20.09 -0.28 5.09
C THR A 207 20.74 -1.08 6.21
N ALA A 208 19.96 -1.41 7.25
CA ALA A 208 20.37 -2.33 8.29
C ALA A 208 19.19 -3.23 8.70
N LEU A 209 19.50 -4.42 9.20
CA LEU A 209 18.53 -5.32 9.81
C LEU A 209 18.52 -5.11 11.32
N THR A 210 17.36 -5.23 11.94
CA THR A 210 17.26 -5.25 13.40
C THR A 210 17.84 -6.56 13.97
N ASN A 211 18.61 -6.44 15.04
CA ASN A 211 19.18 -7.57 15.79
C ASN A 211 18.12 -8.27 16.67
N ASN A 212 18.54 -9.22 17.50
CA ASN A 212 17.64 -9.96 18.40
C ASN A 212 16.91 -9.09 19.43
N ASP A 213 17.46 -7.92 19.76
CA ASP A 213 16.86 -6.92 20.64
C ASP A 213 15.94 -5.95 19.87
N GLY A 214 15.70 -6.21 18.57
CA GLY A 214 14.87 -5.38 17.71
C GLY A 214 15.52 -4.05 17.30
N VAL A 215 16.83 -3.91 17.43
CA VAL A 215 17.56 -2.66 17.15
C VAL A 215 18.38 -2.77 15.87
N ALA A 216 18.20 -1.82 14.96
CA ALA A 216 19.09 -1.59 13.83
C ALA A 216 20.05 -0.45 14.18
N HIS A 217 21.36 -0.74 14.18
CA HIS A 217 22.40 0.23 14.53
C HIS A 217 22.96 0.89 13.29
N PHE A 218 22.90 2.22 13.21
CA PHE A 218 23.58 3.00 12.19
C PHE A 218 24.63 3.87 12.85
N THR A 219 25.88 3.70 12.44
CA THR A 219 27.02 4.53 12.85
C THR A 219 27.72 5.04 11.61
N GLY A 220 28.48 6.13 11.71
CA GLY A 220 29.18 6.65 10.53
C GLY A 220 28.27 7.44 9.59
N LEU A 221 27.07 7.84 10.03
CA LEU A 221 26.11 8.52 9.17
C LEU A 221 26.50 10.00 8.96
N PRO A 222 26.44 10.51 7.71
CA PRO A 222 26.51 11.94 7.44
C PRO A 222 25.40 12.70 8.18
N VAL A 223 25.72 13.90 8.67
CA VAL A 223 24.75 14.80 9.31
C VAL A 223 23.70 15.23 8.28
N ALA A 224 22.48 14.74 8.43
CA ALA A 224 21.38 15.02 7.52
C ALA A 224 20.03 14.63 8.16
N THR A 225 18.96 15.05 7.52
CA THR A 225 17.63 14.50 7.76
C THR A 225 17.40 13.34 6.78
N TYR A 226 17.16 12.15 7.32
CA TYR A 226 16.88 10.95 6.55
C TYR A 226 15.41 10.63 6.61
N PHE A 227 14.80 10.26 5.50
CA PHE A 227 13.52 9.57 5.50
C PHE A 227 13.71 8.12 5.93
N VAL A 228 12.83 7.60 6.78
CA VAL A 228 12.95 6.24 7.31
C VAL A 228 11.74 5.38 6.97
N VAL A 229 12.01 4.22 6.38
CA VAL A 229 11.03 3.19 6.08
C VAL A 229 11.49 1.89 6.72
N VAL A 230 10.61 1.29 7.50
CA VAL A 230 10.85 0.00 8.13
C VAL A 230 9.86 -1.00 7.58
N LYS A 231 10.36 -2.17 7.18
CA LYS A 231 9.55 -3.26 6.65
C LYS A 231 9.97 -4.62 7.21
N LYS A 232 8.99 -5.49 7.44
CA LYS A 232 9.21 -6.92 7.60
C LYS A 232 7.99 -7.65 7.04
N GLU A 233 8.17 -8.39 5.96
CA GLU A 233 7.06 -8.99 5.21
C GLU A 233 6.01 -7.91 4.86
N ALA A 234 4.75 -8.09 5.26
CA ALA A 234 3.67 -7.14 5.04
C ALA A 234 3.62 -5.99 6.08
N LEU A 235 4.40 -6.05 7.16
CA LEU A 235 4.39 -5.04 8.20
C LEU A 235 5.23 -3.84 7.76
N SER A 236 4.71 -2.63 7.94
CA SER A 236 5.45 -1.41 7.69
C SER A 236 4.99 -0.25 8.59
N ASN A 237 5.78 0.82 8.62
CA ASN A 237 5.39 2.12 9.20
C ASN A 237 4.76 3.06 8.16
N ILE A 238 4.62 2.61 6.91
CA ILE A 238 4.01 3.37 5.81
C ILE A 238 3.10 2.46 4.99
N TRP A 239 2.02 3.02 4.44
CA TRP A 239 1.02 2.29 3.65
C TRP A 239 0.56 3.15 2.46
N PRO A 240 1.44 3.36 1.46
CA PRO A 240 1.11 4.16 0.29
C PRO A 240 -0.09 3.57 -0.46
N ASP A 241 -0.96 4.44 -0.97
CA ASP A 241 -1.92 4.10 -2.00
C ASP A 241 -1.29 4.15 -3.41
N ALA A 242 -2.11 3.96 -4.44
CA ALA A 242 -1.65 3.93 -5.82
C ALA A 242 -1.01 5.23 -6.32
N ASP A 243 -1.34 6.35 -5.68
CA ASP A 243 -0.75 7.67 -5.99
C ASP A 243 0.51 7.94 -5.14
N GLY A 244 0.93 6.96 -4.33
CA GLY A 244 2.04 7.09 -3.40
C GLY A 244 1.72 7.93 -2.16
N ASN A 245 0.44 8.25 -1.89
CA ASN A 245 0.04 8.98 -0.70
C ASN A 245 -0.18 8.01 0.47
N THR A 246 0.18 8.38 1.70
CA THR A 246 0.01 7.52 2.88
C THR A 246 -0.60 8.30 4.03
N TYR A 247 -1.32 7.60 4.89
CA TYR A 247 -1.60 8.12 6.22
C TYR A 247 -0.30 8.35 7.00
N VAL A 248 -0.23 9.47 7.70
CA VAL A 248 0.90 9.84 8.56
C VAL A 248 0.65 9.29 9.95
N SER A 249 1.40 8.26 10.35
CA SER A 249 1.31 7.74 11.72
C SER A 249 1.87 8.76 12.72
N THR A 250 1.24 8.84 13.89
CA THR A 250 1.75 9.58 15.05
C THR A 250 2.76 8.75 15.88
N ASP A 251 3.26 7.64 15.33
CA ASP A 251 4.08 6.63 16.02
C ASP A 251 3.44 6.11 17.31
N SER A 252 2.11 6.08 17.36
CA SER A 252 1.33 5.63 18.51
C SER A 252 0.14 4.76 18.09
N LEU A 253 -0.26 3.90 19.03
CA LEU A 253 -1.46 3.07 18.92
C LEU A 253 -2.52 3.57 19.88
N PHE A 254 -3.80 3.37 19.56
CA PHE A 254 -4.87 3.51 20.54
C PHE A 254 -4.62 2.51 21.68
N GLN A 255 -4.64 2.97 22.94
CA GLN A 255 -4.36 2.13 24.11
C GLN A 255 -5.65 1.65 24.77
N THR A 256 -6.77 2.31 24.53
CA THR A 256 -8.08 1.92 25.08
C THR A 256 -9.19 2.04 24.05
N LYS A 257 -10.31 1.38 24.31
CA LYS A 257 -11.52 1.50 23.47
C LYS A 257 -12.02 2.94 23.43
N THR A 258 -12.02 3.65 24.57
CA THR A 258 -12.49 5.04 24.66
C THR A 258 -11.66 5.99 23.80
N GLU A 259 -10.34 5.84 23.80
CA GLU A 259 -9.47 6.62 22.92
C GLU A 259 -9.82 6.38 21.44
N ALA A 260 -10.08 5.14 21.04
CA ALA A 260 -10.40 4.80 19.66
C ALA A 260 -11.78 5.28 19.20
N THR A 261 -12.76 5.33 20.09
CA THR A 261 -14.16 5.68 19.73
C THR A 261 -14.50 7.15 19.93
N SER A 262 -13.76 7.88 20.76
CA SER A 262 -14.10 9.26 21.14
C SER A 262 -12.89 10.20 21.28
N GLY A 263 -11.68 9.70 21.05
CA GLY A 263 -10.49 10.55 20.98
C GLY A 263 -10.51 11.44 19.74
N MET A 264 -9.92 12.63 19.87
CA MET A 264 -9.73 13.55 18.74
C MET A 264 -8.28 13.44 18.21
N PRO A 265 -8.07 13.51 16.88
CA PRO A 265 -9.10 13.48 15.83
C PRO A 265 -9.83 12.13 15.78
N LEU A 266 -11.08 12.13 15.31
CA LEU A 266 -11.89 10.93 15.19
C LEU A 266 -11.35 10.03 14.08
N GLN A 267 -11.22 8.73 14.35
CA GLN A 267 -10.76 7.74 13.38
C GLN A 267 -11.73 6.55 13.36
N TYR A 268 -12.71 6.60 12.46
CA TYR A 268 -13.86 5.70 12.48
C TYR A 268 -13.51 4.22 12.25
N GLY A 269 -14.07 3.36 13.10
CA GLY A 269 -13.94 1.91 12.99
C GLY A 269 -12.66 1.33 13.56
N TYR A 270 -11.78 2.14 14.18
CA TYR A 270 -10.54 1.68 14.82
C TYR A 270 -10.80 1.26 16.27
N THR A 271 -9.91 0.44 16.84
CA THR A 271 -9.96 -0.01 18.23
C THR A 271 -8.58 0.02 18.88
N ALA A 272 -8.50 -0.35 20.16
CA ALA A 272 -7.24 -0.45 20.89
C ALA A 272 -6.26 -1.40 20.19
N GLY A 273 -5.01 -0.95 20.05
CA GLY A 273 -3.93 -1.61 19.31
C GLY A 273 -3.79 -1.21 17.85
N ASP A 274 -4.72 -0.42 17.30
CA ASP A 274 -4.59 0.13 15.94
C ASP A 274 -3.81 1.44 15.92
N PHE A 275 -3.20 1.75 14.78
CA PHE A 275 -2.41 2.98 14.60
C PHE A 275 -3.28 4.24 14.65
N ARG A 276 -2.72 5.29 15.26
CA ARG A 276 -3.27 6.64 15.26
C ARG A 276 -2.63 7.45 14.13
N PHE A 277 -3.44 8.08 13.31
CA PHE A 277 -2.98 8.95 12.23
C PHE A 277 -3.17 10.42 12.57
N ALA A 278 -2.37 11.26 11.93
CA ALA A 278 -2.51 12.70 12.00
C ALA A 278 -3.69 13.15 11.13
N ASP A 279 -4.48 14.07 11.67
CA ASP A 279 -5.46 14.88 10.92
C ASP A 279 -4.69 16.05 10.30
N LEU A 280 -4.45 15.97 8.99
CA LEU A 280 -3.60 16.91 8.26
C LEU A 280 -4.39 18.13 7.80
N ASN A 281 -5.69 17.99 7.53
CA ASN A 281 -6.53 19.09 7.10
C ASN A 281 -7.20 19.83 8.28
N MET A 282 -7.05 19.31 9.50
CA MET A 282 -7.57 19.85 10.76
C MET A 282 -9.10 19.91 10.82
N ASP A 283 -9.81 19.00 10.13
CA ASP A 283 -11.27 18.92 10.15
C ASP A 283 -11.82 18.13 11.36
N GLY A 284 -10.93 17.56 12.17
CA GLY A 284 -11.25 16.76 13.35
C GLY A 284 -11.52 15.29 13.06
N VAL A 285 -11.43 14.83 11.81
CA VAL A 285 -11.75 13.47 11.36
C VAL A 285 -10.67 12.96 10.41
N VAL A 286 -9.95 11.91 10.81
CA VAL A 286 -9.01 11.23 9.92
C VAL A 286 -9.77 10.51 8.80
N ASN A 287 -9.56 10.94 7.56
CA ASN A 287 -10.15 10.39 6.35
C ASN A 287 -9.19 10.44 5.14
N SER A 288 -9.67 10.13 3.94
CA SER A 288 -8.81 10.07 2.74
C SER A 288 -8.11 11.38 2.40
N ASN A 289 -8.61 12.52 2.86
CA ASN A 289 -8.00 13.84 2.67
C ASN A 289 -6.78 14.07 3.58
N ASP A 290 -6.52 13.19 4.55
CA ASP A 290 -5.38 13.25 5.49
C ASP A 290 -4.18 12.43 5.07
N LYS A 291 -4.18 11.94 3.83
CA LYS A 291 -3.00 11.27 3.29
C LYS A 291 -1.98 12.31 2.84
N GLY A 292 -0.77 12.20 3.38
CA GLY A 292 0.37 13.03 3.00
C GLY A 292 1.25 12.37 1.95
N ILE A 293 2.18 13.17 1.39
CA ILE A 293 3.19 12.70 0.46
C ILE A 293 4.17 11.78 1.19
N THR A 294 4.46 10.61 0.64
CA THR A 294 5.45 9.68 1.18
C THR A 294 6.90 10.08 0.88
N PRO A 295 7.87 9.63 1.70
CA PRO A 295 7.69 8.98 3.00
C PRO A 295 7.45 10.04 4.09
N PRO A 296 6.55 9.79 5.06
CA PRO A 296 6.12 10.81 6.00
C PRO A 296 7.07 10.98 7.20
N ARG A 297 7.94 10.00 7.48
CA ARG A 297 8.76 9.95 8.69
C ARG A 297 10.21 10.26 8.41
N THR A 298 10.82 11.10 9.25
CA THR A 298 12.24 11.46 9.17
C THR A 298 12.99 11.23 10.47
N ILE A 299 14.31 11.07 10.38
CA ILE A 299 15.27 11.02 11.49
C ILE A 299 16.32 12.09 11.22
N ILE A 300 16.58 12.95 12.21
CA ILE A 300 17.66 13.93 12.14
C ILE A 300 18.89 13.29 12.78
N VAL A 301 19.95 13.13 12.00
CA VAL A 301 21.26 12.70 12.49
C VAL A 301 22.10 13.93 12.75
N ASN A 302 22.44 14.15 14.02
CA ASN A 302 23.34 15.21 14.45
C ASN A 302 24.77 14.70 14.53
N GLU A 303 25.68 15.66 14.59
CA GLU A 303 27.10 15.39 14.67
C GLU A 303 27.49 14.74 16.01
N GLY A 304 28.28 13.66 15.95
CA GLY A 304 28.84 12.98 17.12
C GLY A 304 27.84 12.38 18.10
N GLU A 305 26.55 12.45 17.76
CA GLU A 305 25.45 11.88 18.53
C GLU A 305 24.98 10.60 17.87
N ILE A 306 24.71 9.58 18.71
CA ILE A 306 23.89 8.43 18.30
C ILE A 306 22.51 8.67 18.89
N SER A 307 21.56 9.08 18.04
CA SER A 307 20.17 9.25 18.47
C SER A 307 19.47 7.91 18.61
N ALA A 308 18.49 7.80 19.50
CA ALA A 308 17.65 6.60 19.63
C ALA A 308 16.25 6.88 19.09
N GLN A 309 15.77 6.03 18.21
CA GLN A 309 14.49 6.15 17.52
C GLN A 309 13.65 4.92 17.80
N LYS A 310 12.38 5.12 18.16
CA LYS A 310 11.40 4.06 18.30
C LYS A 310 10.48 4.08 17.08
N ILE A 311 10.34 2.95 16.40
CA ILE A 311 9.43 2.79 15.25
C ILE A 311 8.49 1.61 15.50
N LEU A 312 7.20 1.86 15.29
CA LEU A 312 6.17 0.82 15.26
C LEU A 312 5.92 0.43 13.81
N ILE A 313 5.91 -0.88 13.51
CA ILE A 313 5.44 -1.38 12.22
C ILE A 313 4.25 -2.32 12.39
N GLY A 314 3.35 -2.30 11.43
CA GLY A 314 2.17 -3.17 11.41
C GLY A 314 1.33 -2.95 10.16
N TYR A 315 0.03 -3.17 10.32
CA TYR A 315 -0.98 -2.83 9.32
C TYR A 315 -1.63 -1.50 9.69
N PRO A 316 -2.27 -0.75 8.76
CA PRO A 316 -2.95 0.49 9.11
C PRO A 316 -3.95 0.27 10.25
N LYS A 317 -4.63 -0.87 10.20
CA LYS A 317 -5.54 -1.38 11.22
C LYS A 317 -5.09 -2.78 11.64
N ASN A 318 -4.40 -2.91 12.76
CA ASN A 318 -3.89 -4.19 13.26
C ASN A 318 -5.03 -5.14 13.65
N SER A 319 -6.14 -4.60 14.18
CA SER A 319 -7.30 -5.34 14.66
C SER A 319 -8.03 -6.10 13.56
N SER A 320 -7.97 -5.62 12.30
CA SER A 320 -8.53 -6.35 11.15
C SER A 320 -7.70 -7.57 10.75
N MET A 321 -6.48 -7.71 11.28
CA MET A 321 -5.54 -8.80 10.95
C MET A 321 -5.36 -9.82 12.09
N LYS A 322 -6.07 -9.67 13.21
CA LYS A 322 -6.03 -10.62 14.33
C LYS A 322 -7.02 -11.77 14.13
N LEU A 323 -6.61 -13.03 14.25
CA LEU A 323 -7.56 -14.16 14.17
C LEU A 323 -8.67 -14.04 15.22
N PHE A 324 -9.86 -14.53 14.89
CA PHE A 324 -10.99 -14.62 15.81
C PHE A 324 -10.77 -15.74 16.81
N THR A 325 -11.10 -15.49 18.08
CA THR A 325 -10.97 -16.48 19.16
C THR A 325 -12.29 -17.14 19.51
N THR A 326 -13.43 -16.52 19.20
CA THR A 326 -14.77 -17.04 19.49
C THR A 326 -15.65 -17.08 18.23
N VAL A 327 -16.59 -18.04 18.18
CA VAL A 327 -17.59 -18.12 17.11
C VAL A 327 -18.48 -16.87 17.07
N ALA A 328 -18.79 -16.28 18.22
CA ALA A 328 -19.65 -15.08 18.30
C ALA A 328 -19.03 -13.86 17.59
N ASP A 329 -17.73 -13.60 17.82
CA ASP A 329 -17.02 -12.49 17.17
C ASP A 329 -16.90 -12.73 15.65
N ALA A 330 -16.57 -13.97 15.27
CA ALA A 330 -16.49 -14.35 13.87
C ALA A 330 -17.86 -14.25 13.18
N GLN A 331 -18.96 -14.60 13.85
CA GLN A 331 -20.32 -14.48 13.31
C GLN A 331 -20.73 -13.03 13.11
N THR A 332 -20.34 -12.13 14.01
CA THR A 332 -20.58 -10.68 13.84
C THR A 332 -19.84 -10.15 12.61
N SER A 333 -18.60 -10.61 12.41
CA SER A 333 -17.84 -10.28 11.19
C SER A 333 -18.48 -10.87 9.93
N LEU A 334 -18.95 -12.12 9.97
CA LEU A 334 -19.63 -12.76 8.85
C LEU A 334 -20.90 -12.00 8.45
N ASN A 335 -21.73 -11.59 9.42
CA ASN A 335 -22.95 -10.82 9.14
C ASN A 335 -22.64 -9.46 8.49
N SER A 336 -21.54 -8.83 8.90
CA SER A 336 -21.07 -7.58 8.27
C SER A 336 -20.67 -7.81 6.81
N VAL A 337 -19.97 -8.91 6.52
CA VAL A 337 -19.59 -9.29 5.15
C VAL A 337 -20.81 -9.65 4.32
N ILE A 338 -21.78 -10.41 4.85
CA ILE A 338 -23.06 -10.71 4.17
C ILE A 338 -23.75 -9.43 3.72
N THR A 339 -23.78 -8.42 4.59
CA THR A 339 -24.37 -7.11 4.27
C THR A 339 -23.59 -6.40 3.16
N GLN A 340 -22.25 -6.36 3.25
CA GLN A 340 -21.40 -5.70 2.25
C GLN A 340 -21.50 -6.38 0.87
N VAL A 341 -21.39 -7.70 0.81
CA VAL A 341 -21.56 -8.50 -0.41
C VAL A 341 -22.95 -8.28 -0.98
N GLY A 342 -23.99 -8.21 -0.13
CA GLY A 342 -25.33 -7.85 -0.58
C GLY A 342 -25.42 -6.47 -1.25
N VAL A 343 -24.69 -5.45 -0.77
CA VAL A 343 -24.67 -4.12 -1.40
C VAL A 343 -23.94 -4.13 -2.74
N MET A 344 -22.82 -4.84 -2.81
CA MET A 344 -22.01 -4.97 -4.02
C MET A 344 -22.71 -5.82 -5.09
N HIS A 345 -23.36 -6.91 -4.72
CA HIS A 345 -24.24 -7.68 -5.61
C HIS A 345 -25.24 -6.78 -6.33
N LYS A 346 -25.93 -5.90 -5.59
CA LYS A 346 -26.91 -4.97 -6.15
C LYS A 346 -26.26 -3.89 -7.02
N SER A 347 -25.05 -3.47 -6.67
CA SER A 347 -24.25 -2.56 -7.51
C SER A 347 -23.90 -3.22 -8.85
N LEU A 348 -23.56 -4.51 -8.85
CA LEU A 348 -23.31 -5.31 -10.05
C LEU A 348 -24.59 -5.58 -10.86
N VAL A 349 -25.72 -5.84 -10.21
CA VAL A 349 -27.03 -5.98 -10.87
C VAL A 349 -27.43 -4.70 -11.61
N MET A 350 -27.19 -3.54 -11.01
CA MET A 350 -27.44 -2.25 -11.65
C MET A 350 -26.45 -2.00 -12.80
N LEU A 351 -25.16 -2.30 -12.60
CA LEU A 351 -24.15 -2.20 -13.63
C LEU A 351 -24.48 -3.06 -14.86
N ASP A 352 -24.87 -4.32 -14.65
CA ASP A 352 -25.26 -5.26 -15.71
C ASP A 352 -26.49 -4.76 -16.51
N GLY A 353 -27.50 -4.23 -15.82
CA GLY A 353 -28.67 -3.65 -16.49
C GLY A 353 -28.36 -2.41 -17.32
N ILE A 354 -27.51 -1.51 -16.81
CA ILE A 354 -27.08 -0.30 -17.53
C ILE A 354 -26.15 -0.64 -18.69
N MET A 355 -25.25 -1.61 -18.53
CA MET A 355 -24.39 -2.08 -19.63
C MET A 355 -25.16 -2.89 -20.67
N SER A 356 -26.45 -3.20 -20.45
CA SER A 356 -27.28 -3.95 -21.39
C SER A 356 -28.44 -3.11 -21.95
N ASP A 357 -29.41 -3.76 -22.60
CA ASP A 357 -30.65 -3.18 -23.09
C ASP A 357 -31.79 -3.17 -22.05
N ASP A 358 -31.50 -3.45 -20.77
CA ASP A 358 -32.48 -3.45 -19.68
C ASP A 358 -32.71 -2.06 -19.05
N ALA A 359 -31.69 -1.21 -19.08
CA ALA A 359 -31.70 0.16 -18.61
C ALA A 359 -30.73 1.05 -19.40
N ASP A 360 -30.88 2.36 -19.24
CA ASP A 360 -30.02 3.38 -19.82
C ASP A 360 -29.73 4.49 -18.79
N CYS A 361 -28.86 5.44 -19.12
CA CYS A 361 -28.50 6.49 -18.16
C CYS A 361 -29.47 7.68 -18.09
N THR A 362 -30.62 7.66 -18.77
CA THR A 362 -31.57 8.78 -18.79
C THR A 362 -32.08 9.12 -17.38
N ASP A 363 -32.43 8.08 -16.61
CA ASP A 363 -32.87 8.21 -15.21
C ASP A 363 -31.71 8.03 -14.20
N PHE A 364 -30.49 7.77 -14.69
CA PHE A 364 -29.32 7.38 -13.91
C PHE A 364 -28.05 8.07 -14.44
N SER A 365 -28.02 9.41 -14.44
CA SER A 365 -26.96 10.21 -15.10
C SER A 365 -25.53 9.84 -14.68
N ASP A 366 -25.33 9.45 -13.42
CA ASP A 366 -24.02 9.02 -12.88
C ASP A 366 -23.51 7.69 -13.47
N TRP A 367 -24.31 7.06 -14.34
CA TRP A 367 -24.00 5.79 -14.98
C TRP A 367 -23.78 5.90 -16.48
N CYS A 368 -23.79 7.10 -17.07
CA CYS A 368 -23.63 7.26 -18.52
C CYS A 368 -22.30 6.70 -19.05
N ALA A 369 -21.23 6.67 -18.25
CA ALA A 369 -19.97 6.06 -18.66
C ALA A 369 -20.10 4.55 -18.94
N TYR A 370 -20.92 3.83 -18.18
CA TYR A 370 -21.17 2.39 -18.37
C TYR A 370 -22.20 2.14 -19.46
N ASP A 371 -23.23 3.00 -19.54
CA ASP A 371 -24.22 2.99 -20.60
C ASP A 371 -23.56 3.16 -21.97
N GLN A 372 -22.53 4.01 -22.06
CA GLN A 372 -21.84 4.38 -23.30
C GLN A 372 -20.49 3.68 -23.51
N PHE A 373 -20.11 2.76 -22.61
CA PHE A 373 -18.82 2.05 -22.64
C PHE A 373 -17.57 2.96 -22.72
N THR A 374 -17.60 4.10 -22.02
CA THR A 374 -16.49 5.07 -21.97
C THR A 374 -15.66 5.00 -20.68
N PHE A 375 -15.98 4.07 -19.77
CA PHE A 375 -15.21 3.83 -18.55
C PHE A 375 -13.79 3.32 -18.84
N THR A 376 -12.88 3.53 -17.89
CA THR A 376 -11.47 3.11 -17.99
C THR A 376 -11.03 2.37 -16.73
N ALA A 377 -9.81 1.85 -16.70
CA ALA A 377 -9.24 1.24 -15.50
C ALA A 377 -9.12 2.20 -14.30
N ALA A 378 -9.19 3.52 -14.52
CA ALA A 378 -9.17 4.53 -13.46
C ALA A 378 -10.57 4.85 -12.89
N ASP A 379 -11.62 4.18 -13.37
CA ASP A 379 -12.99 4.41 -12.91
C ASP A 379 -13.17 4.04 -11.43
N SER A 380 -13.70 4.99 -10.64
CA SER A 380 -13.80 4.84 -9.19
C SER A 380 -14.79 3.75 -8.79
N ARG A 381 -15.91 3.58 -9.49
CA ARG A 381 -16.91 2.55 -9.14
C ARG A 381 -16.38 1.16 -9.41
N ILE A 382 -15.66 0.98 -10.52
CA ILE A 382 -15.02 -0.30 -10.85
C ILE A 382 -13.97 -0.63 -9.79
N SER A 383 -13.16 0.35 -9.38
CA SER A 383 -12.23 0.21 -8.25
C SER A 383 -12.96 -0.14 -6.95
N ASP A 384 -14.06 0.55 -6.63
CA ASP A 384 -14.81 0.35 -5.39
C ASP A 384 -15.43 -1.05 -5.29
N ILE A 385 -15.98 -1.58 -6.39
CA ILE A 385 -16.49 -2.96 -6.47
C ILE A 385 -15.36 -3.95 -6.17
N TRP A 386 -14.23 -3.82 -6.87
CA TRP A 386 -13.09 -4.72 -6.70
C TRP A 386 -12.53 -4.68 -5.28
N VAL A 387 -12.25 -3.48 -4.77
CA VAL A 387 -11.66 -3.28 -3.44
C VAL A 387 -12.59 -3.78 -2.34
N SER A 388 -13.90 -3.49 -2.46
CA SER A 388 -14.90 -3.94 -1.48
C SER A 388 -15.04 -5.45 -1.44
N GLU A 389 -15.09 -6.11 -2.59
CA GLU A 389 -15.22 -7.58 -2.65
C GLU A 389 -13.95 -8.29 -2.21
N TYR A 390 -12.75 -7.79 -2.55
CA TYR A 390 -11.51 -8.35 -2.01
C TYR A 390 -11.34 -8.09 -0.51
N ALA A 391 -11.89 -7.00 0.04
CA ALA A 391 -11.96 -6.79 1.48
C ALA A 391 -12.92 -7.81 2.16
N SER A 392 -14.05 -8.13 1.52
CA SER A 392 -14.95 -9.21 1.93
C SER A 392 -14.22 -10.57 1.92
N ILE A 393 -13.53 -10.91 0.83
CA ILE A 393 -12.70 -12.13 0.72
C ILE A 393 -11.66 -12.20 1.83
N ASN A 394 -10.93 -11.12 2.10
CA ASN A 394 -9.91 -11.08 3.17
C ASN A 394 -10.52 -11.36 4.55
N THR A 395 -11.72 -10.83 4.80
CA THR A 395 -12.45 -11.07 6.05
C THR A 395 -12.93 -12.52 6.16
N LEU A 396 -13.40 -13.10 5.05
CA LEU A 396 -13.80 -14.51 5.00
C LEU A 396 -12.59 -15.45 5.16
N ASN A 397 -11.45 -15.10 4.54
CA ASN A 397 -10.17 -15.78 4.75
C ASN A 397 -9.76 -15.75 6.22
N ARG A 398 -9.89 -14.60 6.89
CA ARG A 398 -9.63 -14.47 8.33
C ARG A 398 -10.53 -15.40 9.15
N ILE A 399 -11.83 -15.47 8.86
CA ILE A 399 -12.75 -16.40 9.54
C ILE A 399 -12.27 -17.84 9.36
N ILE A 400 -11.99 -18.24 8.11
CA ILE A 400 -11.55 -19.60 7.75
C ILE A 400 -10.22 -19.98 8.42
N LEU A 401 -9.25 -19.05 8.45
CA LEU A 401 -7.97 -19.23 9.14
C LEU A 401 -8.11 -19.32 10.66
N SER A 402 -9.17 -18.74 11.22
CA SER A 402 -9.41 -18.74 12.66
C SER A 402 -10.04 -20.06 13.15
N LEU A 403 -10.71 -20.82 12.27
CA LEU A 403 -11.47 -22.03 12.63
C LEU A 403 -10.70 -23.03 13.51
N PRO A 404 -9.42 -23.37 13.27
CA PRO A 404 -8.71 -24.40 14.04
C PRO A 404 -8.49 -24.03 15.51
N THR A 405 -8.46 -22.73 15.84
CA THR A 405 -8.18 -22.21 17.18
C THR A 405 -9.39 -21.54 17.84
N MET A 406 -10.50 -21.44 17.12
CA MET A 406 -11.70 -20.75 17.58
C MET A 406 -12.47 -21.62 18.58
N THR A 407 -12.92 -21.00 19.68
CA THR A 407 -13.73 -21.67 20.70
C THR A 407 -15.20 -21.68 20.30
N GLY A 408 -15.83 -22.86 20.32
CA GLY A 408 -17.26 -23.08 19.98
C GLY A 408 -17.44 -24.08 18.83
N ASP A 409 -18.68 -24.33 18.43
CA ASP A 409 -18.97 -25.11 17.21
C ASP A 409 -18.74 -24.25 15.97
N THR A 410 -17.69 -24.58 15.22
CA THR A 410 -17.26 -23.85 14.03
C THR A 410 -17.88 -24.38 12.73
N THR A 411 -18.69 -25.44 12.81
CA THR A 411 -19.21 -26.19 11.65
C THR A 411 -20.05 -25.29 10.72
N SER A 412 -21.05 -24.60 11.27
CA SER A 412 -21.94 -23.73 10.48
C SER A 412 -21.19 -22.53 9.88
N ILE A 413 -20.40 -21.82 10.69
CA ILE A 413 -19.67 -20.63 10.24
C ILE A 413 -18.62 -20.96 9.18
N ALA A 414 -17.98 -22.14 9.26
CA ALA A 414 -17.06 -22.60 8.22
C ALA A 414 -17.75 -22.76 6.86
N ALA A 415 -18.93 -23.37 6.84
CA ALA A 415 -19.70 -23.58 5.61
C ALA A 415 -20.23 -22.27 5.03
N GLN A 416 -20.79 -21.40 5.87
CA GLN A 416 -21.28 -20.08 5.44
C GLN A 416 -20.15 -19.20 4.91
N ALA A 417 -18.99 -19.16 5.59
CA ALA A 417 -17.86 -18.33 5.15
C ALA A 417 -17.27 -18.79 3.80
N ARG A 418 -17.13 -20.11 3.59
CA ARG A 418 -16.68 -20.67 2.30
C ARG A 418 -17.67 -20.41 1.19
N GLY A 419 -18.96 -20.64 1.46
CA GLY A 419 -20.00 -20.43 0.47
C GLY A 419 -20.14 -18.96 0.04
N LEU A 420 -20.08 -18.03 0.99
CA LEU A 420 -20.10 -16.60 0.69
C LEU A 420 -18.83 -16.17 -0.07
N ARG A 421 -17.66 -16.72 0.27
CA ARG A 421 -16.41 -16.46 -0.45
C ARG A 421 -16.51 -16.92 -1.90
N ALA A 422 -17.05 -18.11 -2.14
CA ALA A 422 -17.29 -18.63 -3.48
C ALA A 422 -18.29 -17.77 -4.27
N PHE A 423 -19.35 -17.27 -3.62
CA PHE A 423 -20.29 -16.34 -4.24
C PHE A 423 -19.61 -15.02 -4.65
N THR A 424 -18.85 -14.39 -3.76
CA THR A 424 -18.09 -13.18 -4.07
C THR A 424 -17.15 -13.38 -5.27
N TYR A 425 -16.41 -14.51 -5.32
CA TYR A 425 -15.57 -14.81 -6.48
C TYR A 425 -16.39 -15.04 -7.76
N LEU A 426 -17.57 -15.66 -7.67
CA LEU A 426 -18.46 -15.87 -8.82
C LEU A 426 -18.94 -14.54 -9.42
N GLU A 427 -19.31 -13.58 -8.58
CA GLU A 427 -19.72 -12.25 -9.03
C GLU A 427 -18.57 -11.52 -9.72
N LEU A 428 -17.40 -11.44 -9.08
CA LEU A 428 -16.23 -10.81 -9.68
C LEU A 428 -15.81 -11.50 -10.99
N ALA A 429 -15.81 -12.84 -11.03
CA ALA A 429 -15.35 -13.59 -12.21
C ALA A 429 -16.26 -13.37 -13.42
N THR A 430 -17.56 -13.14 -13.16
CA THR A 430 -18.55 -12.86 -14.21
C THR A 430 -18.22 -11.58 -14.99
N TYR A 431 -17.67 -10.55 -14.34
CA TYR A 431 -17.43 -9.25 -14.99
C TYR A 431 -15.94 -8.95 -15.23
N PHE A 432 -15.02 -9.47 -14.41
CA PHE A 432 -13.57 -9.19 -14.54
C PHE A 432 -12.79 -10.36 -15.17
N GLY A 433 -13.39 -11.53 -15.35
CA GLY A 433 -12.73 -12.72 -15.88
C GLY A 433 -11.90 -13.45 -14.80
N GLY A 434 -10.79 -14.07 -15.18
CA GLY A 434 -9.94 -14.80 -14.23
C GLY A 434 -9.39 -13.92 -13.11
N LEU A 435 -9.36 -14.42 -11.88
CA LEU A 435 -9.10 -13.61 -10.68
C LEU A 435 -7.87 -14.12 -9.91
N PRO A 436 -7.18 -13.23 -9.15
CA PRO A 436 -6.23 -13.69 -8.14
C PRO A 436 -6.95 -14.40 -7.00
N ILE A 437 -6.45 -15.59 -6.65
CA ILE A 437 -7.01 -16.46 -5.61
C ILE A 437 -5.94 -16.68 -4.56
N TYR A 438 -6.29 -16.40 -3.29
CA TYR A 438 -5.40 -16.62 -2.15
C TYR A 438 -6.21 -16.86 -0.88
N SER A 439 -5.57 -17.51 0.10
CA SER A 439 -6.17 -17.90 1.39
C SER A 439 -5.74 -17.02 2.56
N GLY A 440 -4.79 -16.11 2.36
CA GLY A 440 -4.30 -15.16 3.37
C GLY A 440 -5.26 -13.98 3.61
N MET A 441 -5.02 -13.22 4.69
CA MET A 441 -5.80 -12.01 5.00
C MET A 441 -5.39 -10.79 4.16
N THR A 442 -4.26 -10.87 3.46
CA THR A 442 -3.80 -9.93 2.45
C THR A 442 -3.31 -10.71 1.23
N ALA A 443 -3.37 -10.09 0.06
CA ALA A 443 -2.76 -10.63 -1.13
C ALA A 443 -1.22 -10.69 -0.98
N PRO A 444 -0.55 -11.74 -1.49
CA PRO A 444 0.91 -11.79 -1.53
C PRO A 444 1.46 -10.76 -2.53
N ALA A 445 2.72 -10.34 -2.35
CA ALA A 445 3.32 -9.28 -3.18
C ALA A 445 3.49 -9.68 -4.66
N ASP A 446 3.63 -10.98 -4.94
CA ASP A 446 3.78 -11.56 -6.27
C ASP A 446 2.45 -12.07 -6.85
N ILE A 447 1.32 -11.64 -6.29
CA ILE A 447 -0.01 -12.11 -6.69
C ILE A 447 -0.24 -11.88 -8.19
N SER A 448 -0.74 -12.93 -8.84
CA SER A 448 -1.19 -12.91 -10.23
C SER A 448 -2.60 -13.49 -10.32
N ARG A 449 -3.29 -13.17 -11.42
CA ARG A 449 -4.60 -13.73 -11.69
C ARG A 449 -4.50 -15.16 -12.23
N THR A 450 -5.43 -16.01 -11.80
CA THR A 450 -5.64 -17.33 -12.40
C THR A 450 -6.43 -17.22 -13.71
N SER A 451 -6.55 -18.32 -14.45
CA SER A 451 -7.47 -18.34 -15.60
C SER A 451 -8.93 -18.27 -15.13
N LEU A 452 -9.84 -17.82 -16.00
CA LEU A 452 -11.28 -17.81 -15.71
C LEU A 452 -11.80 -19.21 -15.36
N ARG A 453 -11.30 -20.23 -16.06
CA ARG A 453 -11.63 -21.62 -15.78
C ARG A 453 -11.20 -22.04 -14.38
N ASP A 454 -9.95 -21.76 -13.98
CA ASP A 454 -9.44 -22.12 -12.65
C ASP A 454 -10.21 -21.38 -11.54
N THR A 455 -10.63 -20.14 -11.83
CA THR A 455 -11.51 -19.38 -10.92
C THR A 455 -12.85 -20.09 -10.71
N TYR A 456 -13.51 -20.55 -11.79
CA TYR A 456 -14.75 -21.32 -11.65
C TYR A 456 -14.53 -22.69 -10.98
N GLU A 457 -13.43 -23.37 -11.25
CA GLU A 457 -13.10 -24.63 -10.57
C GLU A 457 -12.90 -24.42 -9.06
N PHE A 458 -12.23 -23.35 -8.65
CA PHE A 458 -12.11 -22.95 -7.25
C PHE A 458 -13.48 -22.69 -6.60
N ILE A 459 -14.37 -21.94 -7.27
CA ILE A 459 -15.72 -21.62 -6.78
C ILE A 459 -16.53 -22.90 -6.54
N VAL A 460 -16.56 -23.81 -7.52
CA VAL A 460 -17.30 -25.07 -7.42
C VAL A 460 -16.74 -25.95 -6.29
N ASN A 461 -15.41 -26.00 -6.15
CA ASN A 461 -14.76 -26.75 -5.06
C ASN A 461 -15.11 -26.17 -3.67
N GLU A 462 -15.05 -24.85 -3.50
CA GLU A 462 -15.39 -24.20 -2.23
C GLU A 462 -16.85 -24.45 -1.82
N LEU A 463 -17.79 -24.31 -2.76
CA LEU A 463 -19.19 -24.64 -2.53
C LEU A 463 -19.37 -26.14 -2.24
N GLY A 464 -18.57 -27.01 -2.85
CA GLY A 464 -18.62 -28.47 -2.67
C GLY A 464 -18.22 -28.87 -1.25
N ILE A 465 -17.17 -28.23 -0.73
CA ILE A 465 -16.72 -28.40 0.66
C ILE A 465 -17.80 -27.90 1.62
N ALA A 466 -18.42 -26.75 1.35
CA ALA A 466 -19.46 -26.19 2.22
C ALA A 466 -20.75 -27.03 2.20
N TYR A 467 -21.12 -27.58 1.04
CA TYR A 467 -22.43 -28.19 0.77
C TYR A 467 -22.88 -29.20 1.82
N ALA A 468 -22.02 -30.15 2.21
CA ALA A 468 -22.38 -31.22 3.14
C ALA A 468 -22.79 -30.72 4.54
N THR A 469 -22.38 -29.49 4.88
CA THR A 469 -22.62 -28.88 6.18
C THR A 469 -23.70 -27.80 6.15
N LEU A 470 -24.01 -27.25 4.99
CA LEU A 470 -25.05 -26.23 4.86
C LEU A 470 -26.42 -26.80 5.26
N PRO A 471 -27.31 -25.98 5.85
CA PRO A 471 -28.65 -26.40 6.18
C PRO A 471 -29.45 -26.71 4.91
N VAL A 472 -30.35 -27.69 4.99
CA VAL A 472 -31.28 -28.02 3.90
C VAL A 472 -32.28 -26.89 3.69
N THR A 473 -32.85 -26.38 4.79
CA THR A 473 -33.76 -25.22 4.81
C THR A 473 -33.30 -24.22 5.87
N ALA A 474 -33.48 -22.93 5.59
CA ALA A 474 -33.17 -21.84 6.50
C ALA A 474 -33.92 -20.58 6.06
N SER A 475 -33.78 -19.50 6.84
CA SER A 475 -34.16 -18.15 6.39
C SER A 475 -33.44 -17.81 5.09
N VAL A 476 -34.07 -17.04 4.20
CA VAL A 476 -33.58 -16.78 2.83
C VAL A 476 -32.19 -16.12 2.76
N HIS A 477 -31.73 -15.48 3.85
CA HIS A 477 -30.40 -14.86 3.94
C HIS A 477 -29.28 -15.85 4.33
N ILE A 478 -29.64 -17.03 4.80
CA ILE A 478 -28.67 -18.08 5.16
C ILE A 478 -28.44 -18.96 3.94
N LEU A 479 -27.17 -19.18 3.59
CA LEU A 479 -26.85 -20.05 2.46
C LEU A 479 -27.28 -21.49 2.80
N THR A 480 -28.12 -22.08 1.95
CA THR A 480 -28.59 -23.47 2.07
C THR A 480 -27.87 -24.39 1.08
N GLN A 481 -28.07 -25.70 1.22
CA GLN A 481 -27.64 -26.69 0.22
C GLN A 481 -28.17 -26.33 -1.18
N SER A 482 -29.43 -25.90 -1.28
CA SER A 482 -30.06 -25.51 -2.54
C SER A 482 -29.46 -24.24 -3.14
N ALA A 483 -29.18 -23.24 -2.30
CA ALA A 483 -28.47 -22.04 -2.74
C ALA A 483 -27.07 -22.40 -3.27
N ALA A 484 -26.31 -23.22 -2.55
CA ALA A 484 -24.99 -23.66 -2.99
C ALA A 484 -25.03 -24.42 -4.33
N ARG A 485 -25.97 -25.34 -4.52
CA ARG A 485 -26.16 -26.04 -5.82
C ARG A 485 -26.54 -25.09 -6.95
N THR A 486 -27.35 -24.08 -6.66
CA THR A 486 -27.72 -23.06 -7.65
C THR A 486 -26.51 -22.25 -8.10
N LEU A 487 -25.67 -21.80 -7.15
CA LEU A 487 -24.43 -21.10 -7.45
C LEU A 487 -23.41 -21.97 -8.20
N MET A 488 -23.29 -23.26 -7.83
CA MET A 488 -22.46 -24.20 -8.58
C MET A 488 -22.97 -24.36 -10.03
N ALA A 489 -24.28 -24.54 -10.22
CA ALA A 489 -24.86 -24.67 -11.54
C ALA A 489 -24.57 -23.43 -12.40
N ARG A 490 -24.70 -22.23 -11.83
CA ARG A 490 -24.35 -20.97 -12.50
C ARG A 490 -22.88 -20.91 -12.92
N ALA A 491 -21.95 -21.23 -12.02
CA ALA A 491 -20.53 -21.30 -12.32
C ALA A 491 -20.20 -22.34 -13.41
N LEU A 492 -20.88 -23.49 -13.38
CA LEU A 492 -20.72 -24.56 -14.36
C LEU A 492 -21.27 -24.19 -15.74
N VAL A 493 -22.41 -23.49 -15.82
CA VAL A 493 -22.93 -22.93 -17.09
C VAL A 493 -21.92 -21.93 -17.67
N ALA A 494 -21.38 -21.02 -16.84
CA ALA A 494 -20.37 -20.06 -17.28
C ALA A 494 -19.07 -20.73 -17.74
N ASN A 495 -18.70 -21.86 -17.13
CA ASN A 495 -17.54 -22.68 -17.51
C ASN A 495 -17.86 -23.75 -18.58
N SER A 496 -19.01 -23.65 -19.26
CA SER A 496 -19.46 -24.59 -20.31
C SER A 496 -19.58 -26.07 -19.88
N ASN A 497 -19.69 -26.35 -18.58
CA ASN A 497 -19.91 -27.69 -18.02
C ASN A 497 -21.41 -27.94 -17.79
N TYR A 498 -22.16 -27.99 -18.89
CA TYR A 498 -23.62 -28.07 -18.87
C TYR A 498 -24.17 -29.37 -18.25
N SER A 499 -23.43 -30.48 -18.37
CA SER A 499 -23.86 -31.75 -17.79
C SER A 499 -23.95 -31.69 -16.27
N GLN A 500 -22.91 -31.19 -15.59
CA GLN A 500 -22.93 -31.06 -14.13
C GLN A 500 -23.88 -29.94 -13.69
N ALA A 501 -23.94 -28.83 -14.46
CA ALA A 501 -24.86 -27.74 -14.17
C ALA A 501 -26.32 -28.23 -14.11
N ARG A 502 -26.73 -29.03 -15.11
CA ARG A 502 -28.06 -29.64 -15.15
C ARG A 502 -28.32 -30.57 -13.97
N THR A 503 -27.34 -31.37 -13.58
CA THR A 503 -27.49 -32.27 -12.42
C THR A 503 -27.81 -31.46 -11.18
N TYR A 504 -26.99 -30.45 -10.87
CA TYR A 504 -27.18 -29.62 -9.68
C TYR A 504 -28.46 -28.78 -9.75
N ALA A 505 -28.81 -28.24 -10.91
CA ALA A 505 -30.05 -27.49 -11.05
C ALA A 505 -31.29 -28.38 -10.87
N ASN A 506 -31.28 -29.59 -11.43
CA ASN A 506 -32.39 -30.54 -11.25
C ASN A 506 -32.49 -31.07 -9.81
N GLU A 507 -31.38 -31.22 -9.08
CA GLU A 507 -31.43 -31.55 -7.65
C GLU A 507 -32.25 -30.51 -6.86
N VAL A 508 -32.05 -29.21 -7.14
CA VAL A 508 -32.81 -28.14 -6.48
C VAL A 508 -34.27 -28.14 -6.93
N ILE A 509 -34.53 -28.21 -8.24
CA ILE A 509 -35.90 -28.26 -8.79
C ILE A 509 -36.70 -29.42 -8.20
N ASN A 510 -36.07 -30.58 -8.03
CA ASN A 510 -36.73 -31.80 -7.55
C ASN A 510 -36.71 -31.95 -6.02
N SER A 511 -36.14 -30.99 -5.29
CA SER A 511 -36.06 -31.03 -3.82
C SER A 511 -37.42 -30.95 -3.13
N GLY A 512 -38.43 -30.39 -3.80
CA GLY A 512 -39.75 -30.10 -3.23
C GLY A 512 -39.77 -28.87 -2.31
N HIS A 513 -38.65 -28.15 -2.15
CA HIS A 513 -38.57 -26.95 -1.31
C HIS A 513 -38.97 -25.67 -2.03
N TYR A 514 -38.89 -25.66 -3.37
CA TYR A 514 -39.12 -24.48 -4.18
C TYR A 514 -40.07 -24.77 -5.33
N SER A 515 -40.83 -23.76 -5.74
CA SER A 515 -41.76 -23.84 -6.86
C SER A 515 -41.87 -22.50 -7.56
N LEU A 516 -42.37 -22.51 -8.79
CA LEU A 516 -42.79 -21.28 -9.45
C LEU A 516 -44.05 -20.76 -8.77
N VAL A 517 -44.05 -19.49 -8.38
CA VAL A 517 -45.24 -18.80 -7.85
C VAL A 517 -45.95 -18.02 -8.94
N ASP A 518 -47.08 -17.38 -8.65
CA ASP A 518 -47.66 -16.39 -9.55
C ASP A 518 -46.65 -15.25 -9.79
N SER A 519 -46.46 -14.83 -11.05
CA SER A 519 -45.42 -13.83 -11.40
C SER A 519 -45.58 -12.49 -10.66
N THR A 520 -46.81 -12.13 -10.29
CA THR A 520 -47.10 -10.91 -9.53
C THR A 520 -46.72 -11.02 -8.05
N GLN A 521 -46.52 -12.24 -7.55
CA GLN A 521 -46.24 -12.54 -6.15
C GLN A 521 -44.75 -12.80 -5.86
N ILE A 522 -43.90 -12.93 -6.89
CA ILE A 522 -42.46 -13.23 -6.74
C ILE A 522 -41.80 -12.25 -5.77
N PHE A 523 -42.09 -10.96 -5.92
CA PHE A 523 -41.45 -9.87 -5.16
C PHE A 523 -42.32 -9.34 -4.00
N ALA A 524 -43.37 -10.07 -3.60
CA ALA A 524 -44.21 -9.67 -2.48
C ALA A 524 -43.53 -9.91 -1.13
N ASP A 525 -42.79 -11.03 -1.02
CA ASP A 525 -42.08 -11.45 0.19
C ASP A 525 -40.82 -12.23 -0.20
N ALA A 526 -39.69 -11.91 0.44
CA ALA A 526 -38.41 -12.58 0.19
C ALA A 526 -38.43 -14.08 0.60
N SER A 527 -39.40 -14.50 1.41
CA SER A 527 -39.65 -15.90 1.77
C SER A 527 -40.52 -16.67 0.77
N SER A 528 -40.87 -16.05 -0.36
CA SER A 528 -41.60 -16.71 -1.45
C SER A 528 -40.95 -18.03 -1.85
N ALA A 529 -41.77 -19.03 -2.17
CA ALA A 529 -41.33 -20.37 -2.56
C ALA A 529 -40.48 -20.41 -3.84
N GLU A 530 -40.39 -19.29 -4.56
CA GLU A 530 -39.52 -19.17 -5.72
C GLU A 530 -38.12 -18.63 -5.38
N ILE A 531 -37.94 -18.00 -4.22
CA ILE A 531 -36.67 -17.38 -3.86
C ILE A 531 -35.78 -18.43 -3.21
N VAL A 532 -34.69 -18.78 -3.87
CA VAL A 532 -33.73 -19.78 -3.38
C VAL A 532 -32.77 -19.16 -2.38
N TRP A 533 -32.32 -17.93 -2.67
CA TRP A 533 -31.39 -17.19 -1.82
C TRP A 533 -31.47 -15.69 -2.08
N ASP A 534 -31.30 -14.90 -1.01
CA ASP A 534 -31.40 -13.45 -1.05
C ASP A 534 -30.44 -12.80 -0.05
N LEU A 535 -29.73 -11.77 -0.50
CA LEU A 535 -28.83 -10.94 0.31
C LEU A 535 -29.35 -9.49 0.41
N SER A 536 -30.68 -9.32 0.36
CA SER A 536 -31.29 -8.01 0.42
C SER A 536 -31.33 -7.45 1.84
N GLY A 537 -31.30 -6.12 1.91
CA GLY A 537 -31.04 -5.37 3.13
C GLY A 537 -30.67 -3.95 2.74
N SER A 538 -29.38 -3.60 2.86
CA SER A 538 -28.87 -2.31 2.39
C SER A 538 -28.83 -2.21 0.86
N TYR A 539 -29.10 -1.00 0.35
CA TYR A 539 -29.14 -0.68 -1.07
C TYR A 539 -28.12 0.40 -1.42
N PRO A 540 -27.38 0.26 -2.53
CA PRO A 540 -26.59 1.36 -3.06
C PRO A 540 -27.51 2.48 -3.58
N ALA A 541 -26.97 3.69 -3.68
CA ALA A 541 -27.73 4.85 -4.16
C ALA A 541 -28.34 4.59 -5.55
N GLY A 542 -29.61 4.98 -5.73
CA GLY A 542 -30.35 4.79 -6.99
C GLY A 542 -30.93 3.39 -7.20
N PHE A 543 -30.50 2.36 -6.46
CA PHE A 543 -30.90 0.98 -6.71
C PHE A 543 -32.40 0.73 -6.54
N ASN A 544 -33.04 1.32 -5.53
CA ASN A 544 -34.48 1.18 -5.34
C ASN A 544 -35.26 1.70 -6.55
N GLN A 545 -34.90 2.87 -7.07
CA GLN A 545 -35.54 3.42 -8.27
C GLN A 545 -35.28 2.52 -9.49
N TYR A 546 -34.05 2.04 -9.66
CA TYR A 546 -33.67 1.11 -10.71
C TYR A 546 -34.52 -0.17 -10.69
N PHE A 547 -34.71 -0.76 -9.51
CA PHE A 547 -35.43 -2.00 -9.31
C PHE A 547 -36.89 -1.81 -8.89
N TYR A 548 -37.58 -0.87 -9.52
CA TYR A 548 -39.03 -0.65 -9.40
C TYR A 548 -39.55 -0.42 -7.96
N ASN A 549 -38.71 0.15 -7.09
CA ASN A 549 -38.96 0.37 -5.66
C ASN A 549 -39.37 -0.90 -4.89
N ARG A 550 -38.91 -2.07 -5.34
CA ARG A 550 -39.12 -3.34 -4.64
C ARG A 550 -38.31 -3.38 -3.34
N SER A 551 -38.82 -4.12 -2.36
CA SER A 551 -38.25 -4.24 -1.02
C SER A 551 -37.07 -5.21 -0.93
N PHE A 552 -36.78 -5.98 -1.98
CA PHE A 552 -35.66 -6.91 -2.11
C PHE A 552 -35.34 -7.22 -3.59
N CYS A 553 -34.13 -7.69 -3.85
CA CYS A 553 -33.65 -8.21 -5.14
C CYS A 553 -32.98 -9.57 -4.91
N PRO A 554 -33.61 -10.69 -5.32
CA PRO A 554 -33.11 -12.02 -5.04
C PRO A 554 -31.80 -12.33 -5.78
N VAL A 555 -30.90 -13.05 -5.13
CA VAL A 555 -29.63 -13.50 -5.72
C VAL A 555 -29.86 -14.71 -6.64
N ALA A 556 -30.82 -15.57 -6.28
CA ALA A 556 -31.17 -16.77 -7.01
C ALA A 556 -32.64 -17.12 -6.81
N ARG A 557 -33.29 -17.56 -7.89
CA ARG A 557 -34.69 -17.99 -7.86
C ARG A 557 -34.98 -19.15 -8.81
N THR A 558 -36.05 -19.89 -8.56
CA THR A 558 -36.34 -21.17 -9.22
C THR A 558 -36.42 -21.08 -10.75
N SER A 559 -36.93 -19.98 -11.30
CA SER A 559 -36.94 -19.77 -12.75
C SER A 559 -35.56 -19.85 -13.39
N GLU A 560 -34.51 -19.42 -12.69
CA GLU A 560 -33.13 -19.45 -13.22
C GLU A 560 -32.68 -20.89 -13.39
N LEU A 561 -33.00 -21.76 -12.42
CA LEU A 561 -32.69 -23.18 -12.48
C LEU A 561 -33.37 -23.86 -13.67
N TYR A 562 -34.65 -23.55 -13.92
CA TYR A 562 -35.37 -24.07 -15.08
C TYR A 562 -34.70 -23.67 -16.40
N LEU A 563 -34.30 -22.40 -16.52
CA LEU A 563 -33.66 -21.91 -17.74
C LEU A 563 -32.21 -22.38 -17.91
N MET A 564 -31.43 -22.55 -16.82
CA MET A 564 -30.11 -23.19 -16.88
C MET A 564 -30.20 -24.65 -17.31
N VAL A 565 -31.21 -25.39 -16.84
CA VAL A 565 -31.48 -26.75 -17.33
C VAL A 565 -31.83 -26.70 -18.81
N ALA A 566 -32.74 -25.81 -19.24
CA ALA A 566 -33.12 -25.69 -20.63
C ALA A 566 -31.94 -25.37 -21.55
N GLU A 567 -31.07 -24.45 -21.13
CA GLU A 567 -29.84 -24.10 -21.83
C GLU A 567 -28.93 -25.33 -22.02
N GLY A 568 -28.67 -26.07 -20.95
CA GLY A 568 -27.87 -27.28 -21.03
C GLY A 568 -28.52 -28.40 -21.85
N GLU A 569 -29.86 -28.43 -21.96
CA GLU A 569 -30.59 -29.37 -22.82
C GLU A 569 -30.47 -28.99 -24.31
N ILE A 570 -30.58 -27.70 -24.65
CA ILE A 570 -30.38 -27.18 -26.02
C ILE A 570 -28.98 -27.55 -26.52
N LEU A 571 -27.97 -27.34 -25.69
CA LEU A 571 -26.56 -27.53 -26.08
C LEU A 571 -26.17 -28.98 -26.31
N ILE A 572 -26.93 -29.94 -25.77
CA ILE A 572 -26.75 -31.37 -26.07
C ILE A 572 -27.75 -31.89 -27.11
N GLY A 573 -28.54 -31.02 -27.75
CA GLY A 573 -29.53 -31.36 -28.77
C GLY A 573 -30.85 -31.94 -28.24
N SER A 574 -31.10 -31.85 -26.93
CA SER A 574 -32.28 -32.38 -26.26
C SER A 574 -33.41 -31.34 -26.20
N LEU A 575 -34.02 -31.07 -27.35
CA LEU A 575 -34.93 -29.93 -27.51
C LEU A 575 -36.27 -30.07 -26.79
N SER A 576 -36.83 -31.28 -26.69
CA SER A 576 -38.13 -31.49 -26.04
C SER A 576 -38.09 -31.16 -24.52
N PRO A 577 -37.12 -31.69 -23.74
CA PRO A 577 -36.93 -31.25 -22.35
C PRO A 577 -36.65 -29.76 -22.22
N ALA A 578 -35.84 -29.16 -23.10
CA ALA A 578 -35.59 -27.72 -23.09
C ALA A 578 -36.90 -26.93 -23.26
N ALA A 579 -37.68 -27.27 -24.29
CA ALA A 579 -38.94 -26.62 -24.60
C ALA A 579 -39.95 -26.73 -23.44
N GLN A 580 -39.99 -27.86 -22.73
CA GLN A 580 -40.85 -28.01 -21.54
C GLN A 580 -40.46 -27.02 -20.43
N LYS A 581 -39.16 -26.87 -20.14
CA LYS A 581 -38.65 -25.98 -19.08
C LYS A 581 -38.88 -24.51 -19.43
N ILE A 582 -38.62 -24.12 -20.68
CA ILE A 582 -38.88 -22.75 -21.19
C ILE A 582 -40.39 -22.45 -21.15
N THR A 583 -41.21 -23.34 -21.69
CA THR A 583 -42.67 -23.18 -21.73
C THR A 583 -43.26 -23.06 -20.33
N LEU A 584 -42.73 -23.79 -19.34
CA LEU A 584 -43.18 -23.70 -17.96
C LEU A 584 -43.03 -22.27 -17.40
N VAL A 585 -41.85 -21.67 -17.55
CA VAL A 585 -41.58 -20.29 -17.08
C VAL A 585 -42.42 -19.29 -17.86
N ARG A 586 -42.48 -19.43 -19.19
CA ARG A 586 -43.28 -18.55 -20.05
C ARG A 586 -44.77 -18.57 -19.71
N ASN A 587 -45.35 -19.76 -19.54
CA ASN A 587 -46.76 -19.91 -19.20
C ASN A 587 -47.08 -19.30 -17.84
N ARG A 588 -46.21 -19.51 -16.84
CA ARG A 588 -46.38 -18.88 -15.52
C ARG A 588 -46.46 -17.36 -15.68
N SER A 589 -45.53 -16.78 -16.43
CA SER A 589 -45.40 -15.33 -16.58
C SER A 589 -46.31 -14.73 -17.64
N GLY A 590 -47.26 -15.50 -18.18
CA GLY A 590 -48.19 -15.03 -19.22
C GLY A 590 -47.51 -14.61 -20.54
N MET A 591 -46.30 -15.11 -20.80
CA MET A 591 -45.54 -14.79 -22.01
C MET A 591 -46.10 -15.55 -23.22
N PRO A 592 -46.06 -14.97 -24.43
CA PRO A 592 -46.51 -15.65 -25.65
C PRO A 592 -45.76 -16.96 -25.90
N ALA A 593 -46.46 -17.98 -26.41
CA ALA A 593 -45.82 -19.21 -26.86
C ALA A 593 -44.83 -18.94 -28.02
N MET A 594 -43.74 -19.70 -28.08
CA MET A 594 -42.73 -19.61 -29.13
C MET A 594 -42.47 -20.98 -29.75
N SER A 595 -42.15 -21.00 -31.04
CA SER A 595 -41.68 -22.20 -31.72
C SER A 595 -40.29 -22.59 -31.22
N MET A 596 -40.05 -23.90 -31.07
CA MET A 596 -38.79 -24.49 -30.60
C MET A 596 -38.53 -25.81 -31.32
N THR A 597 -38.75 -25.82 -32.64
CA THR A 597 -38.67 -27.04 -33.47
C THR A 597 -37.24 -27.43 -33.85
N ASN A 598 -36.30 -26.50 -33.71
CA ASN A 598 -34.88 -26.68 -33.95
C ASN A 598 -34.06 -25.93 -32.87
N ALA A 599 -32.74 -26.11 -32.87
CA ALA A 599 -31.86 -25.55 -31.85
C ALA A 599 -31.84 -24.02 -31.86
N ASP A 600 -31.87 -23.39 -33.03
CA ASP A 600 -31.86 -21.93 -33.16
C ASP A 600 -33.14 -21.30 -32.61
N GLU A 601 -34.30 -21.90 -32.92
CA GLU A 601 -35.59 -21.51 -32.35
C GLU A 601 -35.63 -21.69 -30.82
N ALA A 602 -35.11 -22.80 -30.31
CA ALA A 602 -35.03 -23.04 -28.87
C ALA A 602 -34.09 -22.06 -28.16
N GLN A 603 -32.95 -21.74 -28.77
CA GLN A 603 -32.01 -20.75 -28.26
C GLN A 603 -32.64 -19.35 -28.25
N ALA A 604 -33.33 -18.96 -29.32
CA ALA A 604 -34.06 -17.69 -29.37
C ALA A 604 -35.16 -17.60 -28.30
N ALA A 605 -35.90 -18.69 -28.08
CA ALA A 605 -36.91 -18.76 -27.03
C ALA A 605 -36.30 -18.67 -25.62
N LEU A 606 -35.15 -19.31 -25.38
CA LEU A 606 -34.40 -19.20 -24.13
C LEU A 606 -33.98 -17.74 -23.86
N ILE A 607 -33.38 -17.08 -24.86
CA ILE A 607 -32.90 -15.70 -24.75
C ILE A 607 -34.06 -14.72 -24.49
N ASP A 608 -35.17 -14.82 -25.22
CA ASP A 608 -36.36 -13.98 -25.01
C ASP A 608 -36.96 -14.23 -23.62
N THR A 609 -36.97 -15.48 -23.15
CA THR A 609 -37.48 -15.82 -21.83
C THR A 609 -36.60 -15.22 -20.73
N TYR A 610 -35.28 -15.36 -20.81
CA TYR A 610 -34.36 -14.73 -19.85
C TYR A 610 -34.56 -13.21 -19.78
N GLN A 611 -34.63 -12.54 -20.95
CA GLN A 611 -34.77 -11.09 -21.02
C GLN A 611 -36.05 -10.59 -20.34
N ARG A 612 -37.18 -11.26 -20.59
CA ARG A 612 -38.47 -10.84 -20.03
C ARG A 612 -38.61 -11.22 -18.57
N GLU A 613 -38.06 -12.39 -18.20
CA GLU A 613 -38.22 -12.96 -16.89
C GLU A 613 -37.33 -12.26 -15.86
N PHE A 614 -36.07 -11.96 -16.21
CA PHE A 614 -35.04 -11.43 -15.28
C PHE A 614 -34.71 -9.95 -15.48
N ARG A 615 -35.64 -9.19 -16.08
CA ARG A 615 -35.38 -7.79 -16.40
C ARG A 615 -34.96 -7.00 -15.15
N ARG A 616 -33.76 -6.40 -15.21
CA ARG A 616 -33.12 -5.66 -14.11
C ARG A 616 -32.81 -6.47 -12.84
N GLU A 617 -32.81 -7.80 -12.91
CA GLU A 617 -32.38 -8.70 -11.81
C GLU A 617 -30.90 -9.11 -11.92
N GLY A 618 -30.20 -8.60 -12.94
CA GLY A 618 -28.84 -8.99 -13.31
C GLY A 618 -28.85 -9.99 -14.47
N PHE A 619 -27.68 -10.49 -14.83
CA PHE A 619 -27.43 -11.51 -15.88
C PHE A 619 -27.55 -11.06 -17.33
N ARG A 620 -28.20 -9.94 -17.67
CA ARG A 620 -28.49 -9.59 -19.06
C ARG A 620 -27.21 -9.30 -19.83
N PHE A 621 -26.36 -8.39 -19.33
CA PHE A 621 -25.09 -8.10 -19.99
C PHE A 621 -24.18 -9.33 -19.99
N ALA A 622 -24.02 -9.97 -18.83
CA ALA A 622 -23.17 -11.17 -18.69
C ALA A 622 -23.58 -12.31 -19.65
N ASN A 623 -24.89 -12.56 -19.81
CA ASN A 623 -25.38 -13.57 -20.75
C ASN A 623 -25.22 -13.14 -22.22
N LEU A 624 -25.45 -11.85 -22.55
CA LEU A 624 -25.18 -11.35 -23.91
C LEU A 624 -23.72 -11.57 -24.30
N VAL A 625 -22.77 -11.34 -23.38
CA VAL A 625 -21.35 -11.63 -23.60
C VAL A 625 -21.13 -13.13 -23.79
N ARG A 626 -21.63 -13.96 -22.87
CA ARG A 626 -21.46 -15.43 -22.90
C ARG A 626 -22.07 -16.10 -24.13
N TRP A 627 -23.19 -15.57 -24.63
CA TRP A 627 -23.85 -16.04 -25.85
C TRP A 627 -23.25 -15.45 -27.14
N GLY A 628 -22.27 -14.54 -27.04
CA GLY A 628 -21.67 -13.88 -28.20
C GLY A 628 -22.58 -12.87 -28.90
N LEU A 629 -23.59 -12.36 -28.19
CA LEU A 629 -24.62 -11.44 -28.71
C LEU A 629 -24.40 -9.98 -28.30
N ALA A 630 -23.46 -9.70 -27.39
CA ALA A 630 -23.19 -8.35 -26.89
C ALA A 630 -22.91 -7.35 -28.02
N ALA A 631 -22.08 -7.70 -29.01
CA ALA A 631 -21.81 -6.81 -30.15
C ALA A 631 -23.09 -6.52 -30.96
N GLN A 632 -23.93 -7.53 -31.19
CA GLN A 632 -25.17 -7.35 -31.95
C GLN A 632 -26.15 -6.42 -31.23
N VAL A 633 -26.27 -6.55 -29.90
CA VAL A 633 -27.29 -5.83 -29.11
C VAL A 633 -26.82 -4.44 -28.68
N LEU A 634 -25.52 -4.27 -28.40
CA LEU A 634 -24.99 -3.12 -27.66
C LEU A 634 -24.11 -2.19 -28.50
N THR A 635 -23.89 -2.46 -29.79
CA THR A 635 -23.09 -1.58 -30.67
C THR A 635 -23.61 -0.15 -30.71
N SER A 636 -24.94 0.05 -30.68
CA SER A 636 -25.54 1.40 -30.66
C SER A 636 -25.19 2.20 -29.41
N LYS A 637 -24.79 1.52 -28.34
CA LYS A 637 -24.34 2.10 -27.08
C LYS A 637 -22.83 2.33 -27.04
N GLY A 638 -22.09 2.02 -28.10
CA GLY A 638 -20.63 2.15 -28.15
C GLY A 638 -19.84 0.92 -27.69
N TYR A 639 -20.52 -0.21 -27.41
CA TYR A 639 -19.85 -1.46 -27.07
C TYR A 639 -18.88 -1.91 -28.16
N THR A 640 -17.70 -2.37 -27.73
CA THR A 640 -16.78 -3.13 -28.57
C THR A 640 -16.29 -4.39 -27.84
N SER A 641 -15.64 -5.31 -28.54
CA SER A 641 -15.29 -6.62 -27.97
C SER A 641 -14.40 -6.56 -26.73
N HIS A 642 -13.57 -5.52 -26.55
CA HIS A 642 -12.75 -5.37 -25.33
C HIS A 642 -13.60 -5.08 -24.07
N ASN A 643 -14.81 -4.57 -24.25
CA ASN A 643 -15.75 -4.29 -23.16
C ASN A 643 -16.48 -5.55 -22.68
N SER A 644 -16.20 -6.74 -23.22
CA SER A 644 -16.75 -8.01 -22.72
C SER A 644 -16.41 -8.26 -21.25
N LEU A 645 -15.35 -7.64 -20.74
CA LEU A 645 -14.95 -7.64 -19.34
C LEU A 645 -14.69 -6.19 -18.89
N LEU A 646 -14.88 -5.95 -17.59
CA LEU A 646 -14.44 -4.72 -16.92
C LEU A 646 -12.91 -4.72 -16.81
N PRO A 647 -12.24 -3.56 -16.83
CA PRO A 647 -10.82 -3.46 -16.56
C PRO A 647 -10.50 -3.89 -15.12
N ILE A 648 -9.35 -4.51 -14.91
CA ILE A 648 -8.73 -4.60 -13.59
C ILE A 648 -8.40 -3.17 -13.15
N PRO A 649 -8.80 -2.74 -11.94
CA PRO A 649 -8.58 -1.37 -11.49
C PRO A 649 -7.11 -0.93 -11.56
N MET A 650 -6.86 0.30 -11.97
CA MET A 650 -5.52 0.84 -12.18
C MET A 650 -4.67 0.79 -10.90
N ASN A 651 -5.28 1.11 -9.75
CA ASN A 651 -4.62 1.00 -8.45
C ASN A 651 -4.17 -0.43 -8.11
N VAL A 652 -4.86 -1.46 -8.61
CA VAL A 652 -4.46 -2.87 -8.41
C VAL A 652 -3.25 -3.19 -9.30
N ILE A 653 -3.28 -2.77 -10.57
CA ILE A 653 -2.17 -2.95 -11.52
C ILE A 653 -0.90 -2.27 -11.02
N LEU A 654 -0.99 -1.01 -10.57
CA LEU A 654 0.16 -0.25 -10.10
C LEU A 654 0.79 -0.85 -8.83
N ASN A 655 -0.01 -1.49 -7.96
CA ASN A 655 0.45 -2.07 -6.71
C ASN A 655 0.84 -3.55 -6.80
N SER A 656 0.55 -4.22 -7.91
CA SER A 656 0.76 -5.67 -8.07
C SER A 656 1.52 -5.95 -9.38
N PRO A 657 2.86 -6.09 -9.34
CA PRO A 657 3.69 -6.12 -10.55
C PRO A 657 3.41 -7.31 -11.48
N ASN A 658 2.85 -8.39 -10.95
CA ASN A 658 2.49 -9.58 -11.73
C ASN A 658 1.02 -9.59 -12.20
N MET A 659 0.25 -8.55 -11.86
CA MET A 659 -1.14 -8.45 -12.29
C MET A 659 -1.23 -7.96 -13.73
N VAL A 660 -2.04 -8.64 -14.53
CA VAL A 660 -2.18 -8.33 -15.97
C VAL A 660 -3.58 -7.80 -16.24
N GLN A 661 -3.64 -6.69 -16.98
CA GLN A 661 -4.87 -6.05 -17.40
C GLN A 661 -5.69 -6.94 -18.35
N ASN A 662 -7.01 -6.77 -18.36
CA ASN A 662 -7.87 -7.36 -19.39
C ASN A 662 -7.54 -6.77 -20.77
N PRO A 663 -7.59 -7.57 -21.85
CA PRO A 663 -7.19 -7.09 -23.17
C PRO A 663 -7.96 -5.84 -23.61
N GLY A 664 -7.23 -4.79 -24.04
CA GLY A 664 -7.80 -3.56 -24.59
C GLY A 664 -7.89 -2.36 -23.64
N TYR A 665 -7.50 -2.50 -22.37
CA TYR A 665 -7.44 -1.40 -21.38
C TYR A 665 -6.02 -0.98 -21.02
#